data_AF-A0A1V8SNE3-F1
#
_entry.id   AF-A0A1V8SNE3-F1
#
_cell.length_a   1.000
_cell.length_b   1.000
_cell.length_c   1.000
_cell.angle_alpha   90.00
_cell.angle_beta   90.00
_cell.angle_gamma   90.00
#
_symmetry.space_group_name_H-M   'P 1'
#
loop_
_entity.id
_entity.type
_entity.pdbx_description
1 polymer ?
#
loop_
_entity_poly.entity_id
_entity_poly.type
_entity_poly.pdbx_seq_one_letter_code
_entity_poly.pdbx_strand_id
1 'polypeptide(L)'
;MATVTEVVDRPIHPMGFINPDVPPLTEKENTFAPHDLNGNLRTIADADRNPRAEHHASGDATSKTSSLDEKKQPDVNVDEMVGMTTDPFVPFDDLPDERHQIITIRAMVVGCICGALVGASNIYLGLKTGWTFGASLFGAIIGFAVLKPLGRALPEKFPILGGSFGPRENNIVQTAATAAGGLSSVFISGIPAMHSLGLLSTPEKDFPRLITLTIVGGYFGFAFATPLRKFFIIYLARELRLIFPTPSATAMTIRSMHAAASGEAIAKLKMRALGIAFSLAFIQRVVSQYALGILWDWHPFTVSSPENFHSASPNTCAKAPGDQSSSFDGAISLDLHLEQVGINTAVSYYAGSILAWGIIGPSLIHTGAAWGKQIAPKDPDWDRYMSFGSLSAAASNKDHPSPRFWLLWPGVLLMIVVSFTELFLQYKLFGFIAKAIWRGSCEWLNTQYSKRKGTPHAFLSRQGVQDESDLVEDPALPHEQVKWWMWLPLLVLVIIMTCVVMGVQFEMPVGMSLLAVFLAFFFSFLAVQCAGVTDITPLTAASKASQIVLGGATKGEHWATSKAQRLNLLGGSIASMGANQASDLVGDFRVGFLLRTPPTQQWIAQGLGTIVAVFLAPALYILFVKAYPCVIDPEAETCPFAGPSIAAWRAVAVAVTDPVFPVPRTSGIFAIVFACFGGFMSIVRHYGYKGKMAKYRVYHPNFMCIGLAFTMGAVPSYFWAKRSPKSFDIYGFAIAAVRGLIAGEGIGGVLNAVFQIAGIAGPDPYDESGGNGRSAKVTTFSVGNDGTTTLSGQATTTGGDVHGSFYGGSDGKGFVVLSEYDPSTISTYKLPLTSSSTVLQKIKFTQSKAGPVSSRQNAPHPHSAITGPMGNYLVVPDLGADLLRIFSINTTTGNLTTCPTASANAGDGPRHGAWWAPSASSLTGLRLYTVNELSNTVSAWTASYPNNSCLTLTKTQTLSTYPSGQAPPNSAQATNGLPAKAAEVHVSGNFVYVANRNDQTFGSQQDSIATYSINPSTGALTFIEIVNAHGWYPRTFQINKAGTLVAVGGQTSSNVAILSRNVTSGRIGGLLASLQVASTGSNGGENGLSAVIWDE
;
A
#
# COMPACT_ATOMS: atom_id res chain seq x y z
N MET A 1 -50.47 21.94 -5.22
CA MET A 1 -50.54 23.08 -4.28
C MET A 1 -50.31 22.70 -2.81
N ALA A 2 -49.71 21.53 -2.52
CA ALA A 2 -49.13 21.24 -1.22
C ALA A 2 -47.94 20.31 -1.48
N THR A 3 -46.74 20.88 -1.61
CA THR A 3 -45.50 20.16 -1.95
C THR A 3 -44.69 19.97 -0.68
N VAL A 4 -44.94 18.83 -0.07
CA VAL A 4 -44.33 18.36 1.19
C VAL A 4 -42.97 17.74 0.89
N THR A 5 -41.90 18.27 1.48
CA THR A 5 -40.58 17.62 1.52
C THR A 5 -39.87 17.88 2.85
N GLU A 6 -39.70 16.79 3.63
CA GLU A 6 -38.59 16.48 4.56
C GLU A 6 -38.51 17.32 5.87
N VAL A 7 -38.27 16.82 7.09
CA VAL A 7 -37.90 15.53 7.72
C VAL A 7 -38.27 15.67 9.21
N VAL A 8 -39.01 14.72 9.80
CA VAL A 8 -39.27 14.68 11.26
C VAL A 8 -38.91 13.29 11.80
N ASP A 9 -38.14 13.31 12.90
CA ASP A 9 -37.85 12.30 13.92
C ASP A 9 -36.63 11.34 13.85
N ARG A 10 -35.51 11.87 14.42
CA ARG A 10 -34.53 11.26 15.38
C ARG A 10 -33.54 10.15 14.93
N PRO A 11 -32.34 10.05 15.54
CA PRO A 11 -31.30 11.07 15.75
C PRO A 11 -29.91 10.61 15.23
N ILE A 12 -29.18 11.44 14.46
CA ILE A 12 -27.74 11.73 14.60
C ILE A 12 -27.56 13.14 14.00
N HIS A 13 -27.46 14.17 14.85
CA HIS A 13 -27.19 15.53 14.38
C HIS A 13 -25.93 16.04 15.06
N PRO A 14 -25.04 16.62 14.25
CA PRO A 14 -24.81 18.04 14.42
C PRO A 14 -24.76 18.78 13.08
N MET A 15 -25.93 19.23 12.61
CA MET A 15 -26.16 20.32 11.67
C MET A 15 -27.69 20.56 11.73
N GLY A 16 -28.12 21.82 11.90
CA GLY A 16 -29.45 22.21 12.41
C GLY A 16 -30.70 21.62 11.75
N PHE A 17 -31.83 21.73 12.46
CA PHE A 17 -33.18 21.32 12.03
C PHE A 17 -33.74 22.25 10.96
N ILE A 18 -34.32 21.75 9.87
CA ILE A 18 -35.06 22.61 8.91
C ILE A 18 -36.51 22.81 9.38
N ASN A 19 -37.02 24.05 9.41
CA ASN A 19 -38.41 24.41 9.66
C ASN A 19 -39.30 23.91 8.49
N PRO A 20 -40.22 22.95 8.73
CA PRO A 20 -41.03 22.35 7.67
C PRO A 20 -42.10 23.29 7.10
N ASP A 21 -42.32 24.45 7.70
CA ASP A 21 -43.31 25.44 7.25
C ASP A 21 -42.79 26.37 6.15
N VAL A 22 -41.49 26.31 5.83
CA VAL A 22 -40.82 27.18 4.84
C VAL A 22 -40.78 26.49 3.46
N PRO A 23 -41.45 27.02 2.42
CA PRO A 23 -41.52 26.40 1.09
C PRO A 23 -40.17 26.40 0.32
N PRO A 24 -39.95 25.48 -0.65
CA PRO A 24 -38.84 25.63 -1.60
C PRO A 24 -39.01 26.94 -2.41
N LEU A 25 -37.90 27.63 -2.71
CA LEU A 25 -37.83 28.94 -3.40
C LEU A 25 -38.11 30.17 -2.51
N THR A 26 -38.05 30.06 -1.18
CA THR A 26 -38.07 31.22 -0.26
C THR A 26 -36.68 31.49 0.35
N GLU A 27 -35.76 31.95 -0.49
CA GLU A 27 -34.32 32.07 -0.19
C GLU A 27 -33.97 32.99 1.00
N LYS A 28 -34.91 33.83 1.45
CA LYS A 28 -34.74 34.82 2.52
C LYS A 28 -35.28 34.37 3.89
N GLU A 29 -35.97 33.24 3.98
CA GLU A 29 -36.57 32.77 5.23
C GLU A 29 -35.60 31.85 5.99
N ASN A 30 -35.53 31.98 7.32
CA ASN A 30 -34.70 31.12 8.15
C ASN A 30 -35.28 29.70 8.10
N THR A 31 -34.66 28.86 7.27
CA THR A 31 -35.10 27.48 7.07
C THR A 31 -34.83 26.62 8.28
N PHE A 32 -34.34 27.12 9.41
CA PHE A 32 -34.01 26.29 10.58
C PHE A 32 -34.94 26.53 11.79
N ALA A 33 -35.43 25.46 12.41
CA ALA A 33 -36.29 25.54 13.59
C ALA A 33 -35.43 25.90 14.83
N PRO A 34 -35.65 27.06 15.49
CA PRO A 34 -35.04 27.32 16.79
C PRO A 34 -35.55 26.27 17.78
N HIS A 35 -34.69 25.82 18.69
CA HIS A 35 -35.05 24.83 19.69
C HIS A 35 -36.14 25.42 20.60
N ASP A 36 -37.36 24.92 20.47
CA ASP A 36 -38.51 25.34 21.28
C ASP A 36 -38.32 24.78 22.70
N LEU A 37 -37.73 25.58 23.59
CA LEU A 37 -37.82 25.41 25.04
C LEU A 37 -39.25 25.81 25.43
N ASN A 38 -40.19 24.89 25.28
CA ASN A 38 -41.56 25.14 25.68
C ASN A 38 -41.65 25.34 27.19
N GLY A 39 -41.91 26.59 27.58
CA GLY A 39 -42.17 27.00 28.95
C GLY A 39 -42.33 28.52 29.09
N ASN A 40 -43.37 29.08 28.46
CA ASN A 40 -43.89 30.45 28.62
C ASN A 40 -43.25 31.58 27.78
N LEU A 41 -43.73 31.73 26.54
CA LEU A 41 -43.74 33.02 25.85
C LEU A 41 -45.01 33.79 26.22
N ARG A 42 -44.89 34.70 27.20
CA ARG A 42 -45.67 35.94 27.20
C ARG A 42 -44.69 37.10 27.34
N THR A 43 -44.81 38.03 26.38
CA THR A 43 -44.37 39.43 26.40
C THR A 43 -42.87 39.67 26.59
N ILE A 44 -42.18 40.07 25.52
CA ILE A 44 -41.45 41.36 25.41
C ILE A 44 -41.39 41.67 23.89
N ALA A 45 -42.50 42.21 23.38
CA ALA A 45 -42.42 43.34 22.46
C ALA A 45 -42.70 44.56 23.35
N ASP A 46 -42.00 45.66 23.12
CA ASP A 46 -41.98 46.91 23.91
C ASP A 46 -40.92 46.97 25.02
N ALA A 47 -39.72 47.43 24.66
CA ALA A 47 -38.95 48.40 25.45
C ALA A 47 -37.72 48.87 24.65
N ASP A 48 -37.98 49.57 23.56
CA ASP A 48 -37.04 50.60 23.10
C ASP A 48 -37.31 51.87 23.92
N ARG A 49 -36.25 52.60 24.30
CA ARG A 49 -36.17 53.81 25.17
C ARG A 49 -35.80 53.57 26.65
N ASN A 50 -34.51 53.76 26.97
CA ASN A 50 -34.07 54.89 27.82
C ASN A 50 -32.52 55.05 27.79
N PRO A 51 -31.97 56.24 27.52
CA PRO A 51 -30.54 56.53 27.61
C PRO A 51 -30.22 57.15 28.98
N ARG A 52 -29.36 56.51 29.79
CA ARG A 52 -28.65 57.17 30.91
C ARG A 52 -27.68 56.20 31.60
N ALA A 53 -26.39 56.42 31.42
CA ALA A 53 -25.38 56.55 32.50
C ALA A 53 -23.97 56.54 31.88
N GLU A 54 -23.47 57.74 31.58
CA GLU A 54 -22.03 58.02 31.61
C GLU A 54 -21.55 57.99 33.07
N HIS A 55 -20.36 57.41 33.32
CA HIS A 55 -19.21 58.05 34.01
C HIS A 55 -18.28 57.05 34.76
N HIS A 56 -16.97 57.25 34.50
CA HIS A 56 -15.79 57.01 35.37
C HIS A 56 -15.47 55.55 35.79
N ALA A 57 -14.21 55.08 35.86
CA ALA A 57 -12.91 55.75 36.00
C ALA A 57 -11.75 54.86 35.49
N SER A 58 -10.71 55.55 35.04
CA SER A 58 -9.31 55.12 34.93
C SER A 58 -8.68 54.80 36.30
N GLY A 59 -7.72 53.87 36.37
CA GLY A 59 -6.83 53.74 37.54
C GLY A 59 -5.97 52.48 37.61
N ASP A 60 -4.77 52.58 37.05
CA ASP A 60 -3.43 52.12 37.50
C ASP A 60 -3.15 50.77 38.19
N ALA A 61 -1.94 50.29 37.91
CA ALA A 61 -1.34 49.02 38.30
C ALA A 61 -1.00 48.89 39.79
N THR A 62 -0.96 47.65 40.31
CA THR A 62 0.07 47.20 41.25
C THR A 62 0.08 45.67 41.39
N SER A 63 1.28 45.09 41.28
CA SER A 63 1.54 43.68 41.54
C SER A 63 1.37 43.32 43.02
N LYS A 64 0.74 42.19 43.32
CA LYS A 64 1.09 41.36 44.49
C LYS A 64 1.06 39.88 44.10
N THR A 65 2.24 39.29 44.14
CA THR A 65 2.48 37.85 44.20
C THR A 65 2.04 37.30 45.56
N SER A 66 1.24 36.24 45.57
CA SER A 66 1.25 35.25 46.65
C SER A 66 0.90 33.89 46.07
N SER A 67 1.89 33.00 46.12
CA SER A 67 1.78 31.56 45.98
C SER A 67 0.82 30.97 47.03
N LEU A 68 -0.08 30.09 46.61
CA LEU A 68 -0.25 28.71 47.11
C LEU A 68 -1.52 28.08 46.51
N ASP A 69 -1.43 26.77 46.33
CA ASP A 69 -2.46 25.75 46.08
C ASP A 69 -2.88 25.42 44.63
N GLU A 70 -2.24 24.35 44.16
CA GLU A 70 -2.72 23.42 43.14
C GLU A 70 -4.14 22.89 43.46
N LYS A 71 -4.87 22.54 42.37
CA LYS A 71 -6.17 21.85 42.32
C LYS A 71 -7.41 22.71 42.56
N LYS A 72 -7.77 23.50 41.54
CA LYS A 72 -9.14 23.52 41.03
C LYS A 72 -9.15 24.01 39.58
N GLN A 73 -9.47 23.08 38.67
CA GLN A 73 -9.88 23.44 37.30
C GLN A 73 -11.07 24.39 37.40
N PRO A 74 -11.12 25.51 36.65
CA PRO A 74 -12.31 26.34 36.64
C PRO A 74 -13.44 25.54 35.97
N ASP A 75 -14.55 25.36 36.69
CA ASP A 75 -15.80 24.85 36.12
C ASP A 75 -16.25 25.83 35.04
N VAL A 76 -15.95 25.49 33.79
CA VAL A 76 -16.41 26.23 32.62
C VAL A 76 -17.91 26.01 32.52
N ASN A 77 -18.70 27.09 32.67
CA ASN A 77 -20.14 27.04 32.47
C ASN A 77 -20.43 26.80 30.98
N VAL A 78 -20.72 25.55 30.62
CA VAL A 78 -20.88 25.08 29.23
C VAL A 78 -22.25 25.46 28.65
N ASP A 79 -23.18 25.92 29.49
CA ASP A 79 -24.57 26.16 29.08
C ASP A 79 -24.70 27.37 28.12
N GLU A 80 -23.78 28.34 28.15
CA GLU A 80 -23.69 29.40 27.12
C GLU A 80 -23.20 28.91 25.75
N MET A 81 -22.61 27.70 25.67
CA MET A 81 -22.13 27.11 24.41
C MET A 81 -23.18 26.27 23.69
N VAL A 82 -24.31 25.95 24.34
CA VAL A 82 -25.38 25.07 23.82
C VAL A 82 -26.20 25.75 22.71
N GLY A 83 -26.04 27.05 22.49
CA GLY A 83 -26.76 27.82 21.47
C GLY A 83 -26.19 27.77 20.04
N MET A 84 -25.19 26.95 19.74
CA MET A 84 -24.44 27.03 18.47
C MET A 84 -25.00 26.23 17.28
N THR A 85 -26.32 26.09 17.14
CA THR A 85 -26.91 25.66 15.86
C THR A 85 -27.02 26.84 14.91
N THR A 86 -25.89 27.31 14.38
CA THR A 86 -25.85 28.29 13.28
C THR A 86 -26.11 27.59 11.95
N ASP A 87 -26.93 28.19 11.07
CA ASP A 87 -27.17 27.71 9.71
C ASP A 87 -25.82 27.42 9.01
N PRO A 88 -25.55 26.19 8.57
CA PRO A 88 -24.27 25.84 7.95
C PRO A 88 -24.04 26.57 6.62
N PHE A 89 -25.03 27.22 6.04
CA PHE A 89 -24.90 27.99 4.80
C PHE A 89 -24.65 29.49 5.03
N VAL A 90 -24.62 29.94 6.28
CA VAL A 90 -24.38 31.36 6.64
C VAL A 90 -22.96 31.54 7.22
N PRO A 91 -22.20 32.55 6.77
CA PRO A 91 -20.90 32.89 7.36
C PRO A 91 -21.01 33.31 8.83
N PHE A 92 -19.98 33.06 9.62
CA PHE A 92 -19.98 33.41 11.04
C PHE A 92 -19.88 34.93 11.27
N ASP A 93 -20.74 35.46 12.14
CA ASP A 93 -20.80 36.88 12.52
C ASP A 93 -19.92 37.24 13.72
N ASP A 94 -19.49 36.26 14.52
CA ASP A 94 -18.81 36.40 15.81
C ASP A 94 -17.27 36.39 15.72
N LEU A 95 -16.70 36.77 14.58
CA LEU A 95 -15.24 36.70 14.35
C LEU A 95 -14.52 38.01 14.71
N PRO A 96 -13.35 37.95 15.38
CA PRO A 96 -12.55 39.14 15.71
C PRO A 96 -11.96 39.78 14.44
N ASP A 97 -11.81 41.11 14.46
CA ASP A 97 -11.16 41.85 13.37
C ASP A 97 -9.66 41.51 13.27
N GLU A 98 -9.20 41.28 12.03
CA GLU A 98 -7.83 40.86 11.71
C GLU A 98 -7.15 41.82 10.72
N ARG A 99 -5.82 41.67 10.57
CA ARG A 99 -5.03 42.41 9.59
C ARG A 99 -5.53 42.12 8.17
N HIS A 100 -5.45 43.12 7.29
CA HIS A 100 -5.91 43.01 5.90
C HIS A 100 -5.07 42.02 5.05
N GLN A 101 -3.80 41.84 5.39
CA GLN A 101 -2.93 40.83 4.78
C GLN A 101 -2.75 39.65 5.73
N ILE A 102 -3.39 38.53 5.40
CA ILE A 102 -3.52 37.34 6.24
C ILE A 102 -2.51 36.26 5.83
N ILE A 103 -1.96 36.35 4.60
CA ILE A 103 -0.84 35.50 4.17
C ILE A 103 0.44 35.95 4.87
N THR A 104 0.92 35.14 5.81
CA THR A 104 2.19 35.34 6.49
C THR A 104 3.17 34.22 6.13
N ILE A 105 4.48 34.52 6.18
CA ILE A 105 5.52 33.51 5.92
C ILE A 105 5.41 32.35 6.93
N ARG A 106 5.18 32.67 8.21
CA ARG A 106 4.98 31.67 9.26
C ARG A 106 3.78 30.76 8.97
N ALA A 107 2.66 31.28 8.49
CA ALA A 107 1.49 30.47 8.17
C ALA A 107 1.77 29.50 7.02
N MET A 108 2.45 30.00 5.99
CA MET A 108 2.88 29.17 4.85
C MET A 108 3.88 28.08 5.25
N VAL A 109 4.90 28.40 6.05
CA VAL A 109 5.90 27.42 6.49
C VAL A 109 5.28 26.34 7.37
N VAL A 110 4.50 26.72 8.38
CA VAL A 110 3.81 25.75 9.26
C VAL A 110 2.83 24.90 8.46
N GLY A 111 2.05 25.53 7.56
CA GLY A 111 1.12 24.83 6.69
C GLY A 111 1.83 23.81 5.79
N CYS A 112 2.89 24.21 5.08
CA CYS A 112 3.66 23.32 4.22
C CYS A 112 4.33 22.17 4.98
N ILE A 113 4.85 22.40 6.20
CA ILE A 113 5.38 21.33 7.05
C ILE A 113 4.26 20.35 7.43
N CYS A 114 3.11 20.85 7.88
CA CYS A 114 1.97 20.00 8.23
C CYS A 114 1.48 19.19 7.02
N GLY A 115 1.35 19.83 5.86
CA GLY A 115 1.00 19.17 4.61
C GLY A 115 2.04 18.15 4.17
N ALA A 116 3.33 18.40 4.44
CA ALA A 116 4.37 17.43 4.13
C ALA A 116 4.29 16.16 4.98
N LEU A 117 4.02 16.33 6.28
CA LEU A 117 3.78 15.21 7.19
C LEU A 117 2.55 14.38 6.78
N VAL A 118 1.46 15.05 6.42
CA VAL A 118 0.24 14.38 5.93
C VAL A 118 0.45 13.73 4.58
N GLY A 119 1.19 14.36 3.66
CA GLY A 119 1.55 13.77 2.36
C GLY A 119 2.37 12.49 2.50
N ALA A 120 3.32 12.47 3.44
CA ALA A 120 4.12 11.28 3.76
C ALA A 120 3.25 10.16 4.36
N SER A 121 2.31 10.52 5.25
CA SER A 121 1.31 9.58 5.75
C SER A 121 0.39 9.03 4.64
N ASN A 122 -0.07 9.91 3.74
CA ASN A 122 -0.94 9.53 2.63
C ASN A 122 -0.30 8.58 1.63
N ILE A 123 1.01 8.67 1.38
CA ILE A 123 1.69 7.70 0.50
C ILE A 123 1.77 6.34 1.18
N TYR A 124 2.18 6.30 2.44
CA TYR A 124 2.27 5.04 3.20
C TYR A 124 0.90 4.36 3.37
N LEU A 125 -0.08 5.08 3.93
CA LEU A 125 -1.43 4.56 4.14
C LEU A 125 -2.14 4.30 2.82
N GLY A 126 -1.87 5.09 1.79
CA GLY A 126 -2.44 4.90 0.47
C GLY A 126 -1.90 3.67 -0.26
N LEU A 127 -0.63 3.32 -0.09
CA LEU A 127 -0.09 2.05 -0.60
C LEU A 127 -0.69 0.83 0.12
N LYS A 128 -1.03 0.97 1.40
CA LYS A 128 -1.72 -0.10 2.16
C LYS A 128 -3.21 -0.21 1.82
N THR A 129 -3.94 0.90 1.91
CA THR A 129 -5.41 0.94 1.90
C THR A 129 -6.00 1.32 0.55
N GLY A 130 -5.24 2.05 -0.29
CA GLY A 130 -5.68 2.57 -1.58
C GLY A 130 -6.26 4.00 -1.54
N TRP A 131 -6.27 4.66 -0.38
CA TRP A 131 -6.93 5.96 -0.16
C TRP A 131 -6.00 7.01 0.45
N THR A 132 -6.40 8.28 0.32
CA THR A 132 -5.69 9.44 0.90
C THR A 132 -6.67 10.30 1.69
N PHE A 133 -6.15 11.02 2.68
CA PHE A 133 -6.93 11.90 3.55
C PHE A 133 -6.53 13.36 3.37
N GLY A 134 -7.50 14.27 3.49
CA GLY A 134 -7.25 15.71 3.46
C GLY A 134 -6.47 16.20 4.69
N ALA A 135 -5.55 17.14 4.49
CA ALA A 135 -4.72 17.73 5.56
C ALA A 135 -5.40 18.91 6.31
N SER A 136 -6.65 19.24 5.96
CA SER A 136 -7.32 20.47 6.38
C SER A 136 -7.44 20.61 7.91
N LEU A 137 -8.10 19.66 8.56
CA LEU A 137 -8.31 19.69 10.01
C LEU A 137 -6.99 19.59 10.80
N PHE A 138 -6.03 18.79 10.31
CA PHE A 138 -4.70 18.66 10.91
C PHE A 138 -3.94 19.98 10.86
N GLY A 139 -3.92 20.63 9.70
CA GLY A 139 -3.30 21.95 9.51
C GLY A 139 -3.93 23.03 10.39
N ALA A 140 -5.25 23.03 10.56
CA ALA A 140 -5.96 24.00 11.41
C ALA A 140 -5.62 23.87 12.90
N ILE A 141 -5.50 22.63 13.41
CA ILE A 141 -5.22 22.37 14.83
C ILE A 141 -3.75 22.66 15.16
N ILE A 142 -2.82 22.13 14.35
CA ILE A 142 -1.37 22.37 14.54
C ILE A 142 -1.02 23.85 14.28
N GLY A 143 -1.64 24.47 13.28
CA GLY A 143 -1.49 25.89 12.99
C GLY A 143 -1.75 26.76 14.21
N PHE A 144 -2.87 26.53 14.90
CA PHE A 144 -3.17 27.20 16.15
C PHE A 144 -2.14 26.92 17.25
N ALA A 145 -1.78 25.65 17.42
CA ALA A 145 -0.90 25.24 18.51
C ALA A 145 0.53 25.75 18.39
N VAL A 146 1.03 25.94 17.17
CA VAL A 146 2.38 26.46 16.91
C VAL A 146 2.36 27.98 16.85
N LEU A 147 1.42 28.59 16.11
CA LEU A 147 1.45 30.02 15.85
C LEU A 147 0.88 30.86 16.98
N LYS A 148 -0.07 30.35 17.78
CA LYS A 148 -0.64 31.10 18.92
C LYS A 148 0.40 31.36 20.04
N PRO A 149 1.20 30.37 20.49
CA PRO A 149 2.28 30.63 21.44
C PRO A 149 3.41 31.46 20.83
N LEU A 150 3.77 31.20 19.56
CA LEU A 150 4.82 31.94 18.87
C LEU A 150 4.48 33.43 18.71
N GLY A 151 3.22 33.75 18.42
CA GLY A 151 2.72 35.12 18.34
C GLY A 151 2.66 35.85 19.70
N ARG A 152 2.65 35.12 20.83
CA ARG A 152 2.80 35.69 22.19
C ARG A 152 4.25 35.86 22.59
N ALA A 153 5.13 34.96 22.16
CA ALA A 153 6.53 34.93 22.55
C ALA A 153 7.39 35.95 21.77
N LEU A 154 7.01 36.29 20.54
CA LEU A 154 7.79 37.18 19.67
C LEU A 154 7.11 38.57 19.50
N PRO A 155 7.85 39.68 19.67
CA PRO A 155 7.32 41.03 19.48
C PRO A 155 6.81 41.26 18.04
N GLU A 156 5.84 42.17 17.86
CA GLU A 156 5.34 42.56 16.53
C GLU A 156 6.43 43.10 15.57
N LYS A 157 7.57 43.53 16.13
CA LYS A 157 8.75 44.01 15.39
C LYS A 157 9.58 42.89 14.74
N PHE A 158 9.28 41.61 14.95
CA PHE A 158 9.91 40.51 14.23
C PHE A 158 9.05 40.14 12.99
N PRO A 159 9.36 40.69 11.81
CA PRO A 159 8.44 40.71 10.66
C PRO A 159 8.11 39.33 10.07
N ILE A 160 8.88 38.30 10.42
CA ILE A 160 8.77 36.96 9.82
C ILE A 160 7.94 36.01 10.72
N LEU A 161 7.99 36.16 12.05
CA LEU A 161 7.43 35.20 13.01
C LEU A 161 6.51 35.83 14.07
N GLY A 162 6.64 37.13 14.40
CA GLY A 162 5.90 37.79 15.47
C GLY A 162 4.58 38.46 15.03
N GLY A 163 3.64 38.67 15.96
CA GLY A 163 2.38 39.39 15.71
C GLY A 163 1.10 38.61 16.08
N SER A 164 -0.03 39.32 16.09
CA SER A 164 -1.36 38.76 16.39
C SER A 164 -1.71 37.61 15.44
N PHE A 165 -2.22 36.50 15.99
CA PHE A 165 -2.68 35.32 15.25
C PHE A 165 -4.19 35.13 15.43
N GLY A 166 -4.93 35.17 14.31
CA GLY A 166 -6.39 35.12 14.26
C GLY A 166 -6.96 33.96 13.43
N PRO A 167 -8.27 33.70 13.52
CA PRO A 167 -8.93 32.61 12.80
C PRO A 167 -8.76 32.63 11.27
N ARG A 168 -8.67 33.78 10.61
CA ARG A 168 -8.44 33.85 9.14
C ARG A 168 -7.00 33.47 8.80
N GLU A 169 -6.02 33.86 9.62
CA GLU A 169 -4.63 33.39 9.45
C GLU A 169 -4.51 31.88 9.63
N ASN A 170 -5.22 31.29 10.59
CA ASN A 170 -5.25 29.85 10.77
C ASN A 170 -5.86 29.11 9.56
N ASN A 171 -6.84 29.71 8.91
CA ASN A 171 -7.39 29.19 7.66
C ASN A 171 -6.34 29.15 6.54
N ILE A 172 -5.47 30.17 6.44
CA ILE A 172 -4.35 30.14 5.48
C ILE A 172 -3.37 28.99 5.77
N VAL A 173 -3.07 28.69 7.05
CA VAL A 173 -2.26 27.52 7.42
C VAL A 173 -2.90 26.23 6.92
N GLN A 174 -4.21 26.09 7.15
CA GLN A 174 -4.99 24.95 6.72
C GLN A 174 -5.00 24.79 5.19
N THR A 175 -5.20 25.87 4.45
CA THR A 175 -5.17 25.88 2.98
C THR A 175 -3.79 25.45 2.46
N ALA A 176 -2.71 26.01 3.03
CA ALA A 176 -1.33 25.64 2.66
C ALA A 176 -1.01 24.16 2.97
N ALA A 177 -1.51 23.63 4.09
CA ALA A 177 -1.35 22.22 4.44
C ALA A 177 -2.08 21.29 3.47
N THR A 178 -3.32 21.62 3.11
CA THR A 178 -4.15 20.85 2.16
C THR A 178 -3.47 20.81 0.78
N ALA A 179 -3.00 21.96 0.31
CA ALA A 179 -2.27 22.09 -0.94
C ALA A 179 -0.97 21.27 -0.99
N ALA A 180 -0.15 21.32 0.09
CA ALA A 180 1.13 20.63 0.15
C ALA A 180 0.98 19.09 0.25
N GLY A 181 -0.11 18.58 0.82
CA GLY A 181 -0.36 17.14 0.99
C GLY A 181 -1.21 16.47 -0.10
N GLY A 182 -1.95 17.23 -0.91
CA GLY A 182 -3.01 16.72 -1.80
C GLY A 182 -2.56 15.88 -2.99
N LEU A 183 -1.36 16.10 -3.53
CA LEU A 183 -0.92 15.42 -4.78
C LEU A 183 -0.43 13.96 -4.61
N SER A 184 -0.61 13.37 -3.43
CA SER A 184 -0.14 12.02 -3.10
C SER A 184 -0.92 10.90 -3.83
N SER A 185 -2.14 11.17 -4.31
CA SER A 185 -3.07 10.15 -4.82
C SER A 185 -2.59 9.39 -6.08
N VAL A 186 -1.85 10.04 -6.98
CA VAL A 186 -1.31 9.37 -8.19
C VAL A 186 -0.10 8.49 -7.89
N PHE A 187 0.63 8.79 -6.82
CA PHE A 187 1.83 8.05 -6.39
C PHE A 187 1.50 6.77 -5.61
N ILE A 188 0.24 6.54 -5.28
CA ILE A 188 -0.27 5.29 -4.69
C ILE A 188 -1.11 4.47 -5.67
N SER A 189 -1.25 4.94 -6.92
CA SER A 189 -2.17 4.36 -7.91
C SER A 189 -1.55 4.28 -9.31
N GLY A 190 -1.69 5.33 -10.13
CA GLY A 190 -1.30 5.32 -11.54
C GLY A 190 0.20 5.25 -11.78
N ILE A 191 1.02 5.96 -11.00
CA ILE A 191 2.49 5.97 -11.20
C ILE A 191 3.14 4.62 -10.89
N PRO A 192 2.91 4.01 -9.70
CA PRO A 192 3.43 2.67 -9.44
C PRO A 192 2.89 1.62 -10.43
N ALA A 193 1.63 1.75 -10.87
CA ALA A 193 1.05 0.85 -11.87
C ALA A 193 1.81 0.90 -13.21
N MET A 194 2.24 2.10 -13.65
CA MET A 194 3.08 2.24 -14.85
C MET A 194 4.46 1.59 -14.69
N HIS A 195 5.10 1.71 -13.52
CA HIS A 195 6.37 1.02 -13.25
C HIS A 195 6.17 -0.51 -13.20
N SER A 196 5.09 -0.99 -12.59
CA SER A 196 4.79 -2.43 -12.51
C SER A 196 4.54 -3.10 -13.86
N LEU A 197 4.15 -2.34 -14.88
CA LEU A 197 3.95 -2.80 -16.25
C LEU A 197 5.19 -2.61 -17.13
N GLY A 198 6.30 -2.10 -16.60
CA GLY A 198 7.51 -1.79 -17.37
C GLY A 198 7.30 -0.66 -18.40
N LEU A 199 6.31 0.21 -18.19
CA LEU A 199 5.99 1.32 -19.11
C LEU A 199 6.84 2.57 -18.85
N LEU A 200 7.47 2.61 -17.67
CA LEU A 200 8.46 3.60 -17.26
C LEU A 200 9.80 2.88 -17.03
N SER A 201 10.88 3.65 -16.94
CA SER A 201 12.22 3.12 -16.70
C SER A 201 12.43 2.89 -15.19
N THR A 202 13.57 3.31 -14.63
CA THR A 202 13.80 3.22 -13.19
C THR A 202 13.22 4.45 -12.47
N PRO A 203 12.60 4.29 -11.29
CA PRO A 203 12.02 5.40 -10.53
C PRO A 203 12.97 6.60 -10.32
N GLU A 204 14.27 6.35 -10.12
CA GLU A 204 15.28 7.41 -9.97
C GLU A 204 15.52 8.21 -11.27
N LYS A 205 15.47 7.56 -12.44
CA LYS A 205 15.64 8.24 -13.74
C LYS A 205 14.39 8.99 -14.18
N ASP A 206 13.21 8.52 -13.78
CA ASP A 206 11.94 9.14 -14.13
C ASP A 206 11.55 10.30 -13.21
N PHE A 207 12.32 10.58 -12.14
CA PHE A 207 12.04 11.69 -11.20
C PHE A 207 11.75 13.04 -11.87
N PRO A 208 12.55 13.53 -12.86
CA PRO A 208 12.26 14.79 -13.52
C PRO A 208 10.94 14.75 -14.31
N ARG A 209 10.60 13.60 -14.91
CA ARG A 209 9.36 13.40 -15.67
C ARG A 209 8.14 13.42 -14.75
N LEU A 210 8.26 12.79 -13.58
CA LEU A 210 7.22 12.78 -12.54
C LEU A 210 6.97 14.18 -11.98
N ILE A 211 8.01 14.99 -11.77
CA ILE A 211 7.86 16.40 -11.37
C ILE A 211 7.05 17.17 -12.42
N THR A 212 7.44 17.10 -13.70
CA THR A 212 6.74 17.84 -14.75
C THR A 212 5.30 17.38 -14.94
N LEU A 213 5.01 16.08 -14.78
CA LEU A 213 3.65 15.54 -14.78
C LEU A 213 2.82 16.09 -13.60
N THR A 214 3.42 16.18 -12.42
CA THR A 214 2.78 16.69 -11.21
C THR A 214 2.52 18.20 -11.30
N ILE A 215 3.42 18.97 -11.93
CA ILE A 215 3.21 20.39 -12.22
C ILE A 215 1.97 20.57 -13.09
N VAL A 216 1.91 19.89 -14.24
CA VAL A 216 0.81 20.12 -15.19
C VAL A 216 -0.52 19.64 -14.62
N GLY A 217 -0.57 18.48 -13.96
CA GLY A 217 -1.80 17.97 -13.34
C GLY A 217 -2.26 18.78 -12.14
N GLY A 218 -1.32 19.18 -11.27
CA GLY A 218 -1.62 19.92 -10.04
C GLY A 218 -2.12 21.34 -10.30
N TYR A 219 -1.45 22.07 -11.19
CA TYR A 219 -1.85 23.43 -11.55
C TYR A 219 -3.08 23.47 -12.48
N PHE A 220 -3.34 22.39 -13.23
CA PHE A 220 -4.55 22.28 -14.02
C PHE A 220 -5.78 22.29 -13.10
N GLY A 221 -5.80 21.37 -12.12
CA GLY A 221 -6.81 21.30 -11.05
C GLY A 221 -7.03 22.64 -10.36
N PHE A 222 -5.95 23.23 -9.88
CA PHE A 222 -5.95 24.52 -9.19
C PHE A 222 -6.55 25.66 -10.04
N ALA A 223 -6.17 25.79 -11.31
CA ALA A 223 -6.61 26.90 -12.14
C ALA A 223 -8.10 26.81 -12.50
N PHE A 224 -8.62 25.64 -12.93
CA PHE A 224 -10.03 25.54 -13.32
C PHE A 224 -11.00 25.44 -12.12
N ALA A 225 -10.54 25.02 -10.94
CA ALA A 225 -11.39 24.95 -9.76
C ALA A 225 -11.78 26.33 -9.21
N THR A 226 -11.07 27.37 -9.63
CA THR A 226 -11.32 28.76 -9.23
C THR A 226 -12.75 29.23 -9.55
N PRO A 227 -13.26 29.12 -10.80
CA PRO A 227 -14.67 29.42 -11.12
C PRO A 227 -15.68 28.50 -10.42
N LEU A 228 -15.28 27.29 -10.01
CA LEU A 228 -16.17 26.34 -9.31
C LEU A 228 -16.57 26.83 -7.91
N ARG A 229 -15.83 27.76 -7.29
CA ARG A 229 -16.20 28.39 -6.01
C ARG A 229 -17.60 29.00 -6.05
N LYS A 230 -17.82 29.96 -6.96
CA LYS A 230 -19.11 30.66 -7.06
C LYS A 230 -20.23 29.67 -7.36
N PHE A 231 -19.91 28.69 -8.20
CA PHE A 231 -20.84 27.65 -8.60
C PHE A 231 -21.30 26.77 -7.43
N PHE A 232 -20.39 26.08 -6.74
CA PHE A 232 -20.76 25.10 -5.71
C PHE A 232 -21.04 25.68 -4.33
N ILE A 233 -20.42 26.80 -3.96
CA ILE A 233 -20.51 27.36 -2.60
C ILE A 233 -21.60 28.43 -2.49
N ILE A 234 -21.80 29.23 -3.53
CA ILE A 234 -22.72 30.37 -3.49
C ILE A 234 -24.06 29.97 -4.13
N TYR A 235 -24.03 29.53 -5.39
CA TYR A 235 -25.27 29.24 -6.12
C TYR A 235 -25.92 27.92 -5.72
N LEU A 236 -25.14 26.85 -5.56
CA LEU A 236 -25.69 25.50 -5.42
C LEU A 236 -25.60 24.89 -4.03
N ALA A 237 -24.90 25.52 -3.10
CA ALA A 237 -24.67 24.92 -1.79
C ALA A 237 -25.99 24.60 -1.09
N ARG A 238 -26.93 25.55 -1.09
CA ARG A 238 -28.24 25.40 -0.45
C ARG A 238 -29.18 24.49 -1.24
N GLU A 239 -29.22 24.62 -2.57
CA GLU A 239 -30.08 23.81 -3.45
C GLU A 239 -29.72 22.33 -3.43
N LEU A 240 -28.42 22.01 -3.50
CA LEU A 240 -27.91 20.63 -3.53
C LEU A 240 -27.54 20.10 -2.14
N ARG A 241 -27.75 20.90 -1.09
CA ARG A 241 -27.35 20.61 0.30
C ARG A 241 -25.88 20.16 0.40
N LEU A 242 -24.99 20.86 -0.30
CA LEU A 242 -23.56 20.59 -0.28
C LEU A 242 -22.98 21.16 1.01
N ILE A 243 -23.00 20.34 2.04
CA ILE A 243 -22.54 20.73 3.38
C ILE A 243 -21.01 20.79 3.43
N PHE A 244 -20.31 19.95 2.66
CA PHE A 244 -18.86 19.71 2.77
C PHE A 244 -18.48 19.40 4.24
N PRO A 245 -18.69 18.16 4.72
CA PRO A 245 -18.56 17.83 6.14
C PRO A 245 -17.21 18.18 6.76
N THR A 246 -16.08 17.73 6.19
CA THR A 246 -14.73 18.03 6.71
C THR A 246 -14.42 19.52 6.66
N PRO A 247 -14.63 20.25 5.52
CA PRO A 247 -14.44 21.70 5.49
C PRO A 247 -15.29 22.47 6.51
N SER A 248 -16.57 22.12 6.65
CA SER A 248 -17.45 22.77 7.63
C SER A 248 -17.00 22.49 9.07
N ALA A 249 -16.63 21.25 9.40
CA ALA A 249 -16.08 20.89 10.71
C ALA A 249 -14.75 21.60 10.99
N THR A 250 -13.94 21.82 9.95
CA THR A 250 -12.68 22.57 10.05
C THR A 250 -12.94 24.04 10.39
N ALA A 251 -13.89 24.69 9.72
CA ALA A 251 -14.28 26.07 10.01
C ALA A 251 -14.81 26.23 11.44
N MET A 252 -15.69 25.33 11.88
CA MET A 252 -16.20 25.31 13.27
C MET A 252 -15.08 25.08 14.28
N THR A 253 -14.13 24.21 13.96
CA THR A 253 -12.96 23.95 14.81
C THR A 253 -12.08 25.19 14.95
N ILE A 254 -11.78 25.88 13.84
CA ILE A 254 -11.02 27.14 13.85
C ILE A 254 -11.75 28.19 14.70
N ARG A 255 -13.05 28.39 14.48
CA ARG A 255 -13.88 29.31 15.28
C ARG A 255 -13.82 28.95 16.77
N SER A 256 -14.00 27.69 17.13
CA SER A 256 -13.98 27.23 18.53
C SER A 256 -12.64 27.48 19.25
N MET A 257 -11.52 27.35 18.54
CA MET A 257 -10.19 27.56 19.12
C MET A 257 -9.87 29.05 19.33
N HIS A 258 -10.48 29.94 18.54
CA HIS A 258 -10.27 31.38 18.60
C HIS A 258 -11.31 32.14 19.43
N ALA A 259 -12.31 31.46 20.02
CA ALA A 259 -13.32 32.08 20.88
C ALA A 259 -12.74 32.62 22.21
N ALA A 260 -13.18 33.82 22.62
CA ALA A 260 -12.51 34.65 23.64
C ALA A 260 -12.54 34.12 25.09
N ALA A 261 -13.54 33.32 25.49
CA ALA A 261 -13.72 32.91 26.89
C ALA A 261 -13.12 31.54 27.25
N SER A 262 -12.93 30.64 26.27
CA SER A 262 -12.53 29.23 26.53
C SER A 262 -11.71 28.56 25.41
N GLY A 263 -11.45 29.25 24.29
CA GLY A 263 -10.87 28.64 23.09
C GLY A 263 -9.47 28.05 23.28
N GLU A 264 -8.62 28.67 24.10
CA GLU A 264 -7.27 28.15 24.38
C GLU A 264 -7.30 26.85 25.22
N ALA A 265 -8.24 26.72 26.16
CA ALA A 265 -8.38 25.51 26.97
C ALA A 265 -8.86 24.33 26.11
N ILE A 266 -9.84 24.58 25.22
CA ILE A 266 -10.34 23.60 24.26
C ILE A 266 -9.24 23.20 23.27
N ALA A 267 -8.48 24.16 22.75
CA ALA A 267 -7.34 23.88 21.86
C ALA A 267 -6.27 23.03 22.55
N LYS A 268 -5.94 23.29 23.81
CA LYS A 268 -5.00 22.47 24.61
C LYS A 268 -5.51 21.04 24.80
N LEU A 269 -6.80 20.84 25.05
CA LEU A 269 -7.41 19.51 25.16
C LEU A 269 -7.33 18.73 23.84
N LYS A 270 -7.70 19.38 22.73
CA LYS A 270 -7.61 18.80 21.37
C LYS A 270 -6.15 18.45 21.01
N MET A 271 -5.20 19.32 21.33
CA MET A 271 -3.78 19.11 21.08
C MET A 271 -3.18 17.98 21.91
N ARG A 272 -3.53 17.87 23.19
CA ARG A 272 -3.06 16.75 24.03
C ARG A 272 -3.58 15.42 23.50
N ALA A 273 -4.85 15.34 23.13
CA ALA A 273 -5.42 14.14 22.53
C ALA A 273 -4.72 13.79 21.20
N LEU A 274 -4.52 14.77 20.32
CA LEU A 274 -3.78 14.62 19.05
C LEU A 274 -2.36 14.11 19.29
N GLY A 275 -1.61 14.75 20.19
CA GLY A 275 -0.21 14.43 20.47
C GLY A 275 -0.02 13.07 21.15
N ILE A 276 -0.90 12.69 22.07
CA ILE A 276 -0.88 11.37 22.71
C ILE A 276 -1.17 10.29 21.66
N ALA A 277 -2.24 10.44 20.89
CA ALA A 277 -2.61 9.48 19.86
C ALA A 277 -1.52 9.35 18.78
N PHE A 278 -0.96 10.48 18.35
CA PHE A 278 0.19 10.53 17.45
C PHE A 278 1.38 9.75 18.01
N SER A 279 1.77 10.04 19.25
CA SER A 279 2.93 9.41 19.88
C SER A 279 2.71 7.91 20.06
N LEU A 280 1.51 7.48 20.47
CA LEU A 280 1.17 6.07 20.61
C LEU A 280 1.24 5.34 19.28
N ALA A 281 0.60 5.84 18.22
CA ALA A 281 0.65 5.23 16.89
C ALA A 281 2.06 5.22 16.30
N PHE A 282 2.80 6.32 16.46
CA PHE A 282 4.18 6.42 15.99
C PHE A 282 5.10 5.43 16.72
N ILE A 283 5.05 5.37 18.05
CA ILE A 283 5.85 4.43 18.85
C ILE A 283 5.46 2.99 18.53
N GLN A 284 4.16 2.67 18.49
CA GLN A 284 3.69 1.35 18.10
C GLN A 284 4.24 0.97 16.72
N ARG A 285 4.16 1.87 15.73
CA ARG A 285 4.60 1.58 14.36
C ARG A 285 6.11 1.38 14.24
N VAL A 286 6.91 2.18 14.93
CA VAL A 286 8.37 2.10 14.87
C VAL A 286 8.91 0.94 15.70
N VAL A 287 8.39 0.75 16.92
CA VAL A 287 8.90 -0.25 17.87
C VAL A 287 8.39 -1.66 17.54
N SER A 288 7.23 -1.81 16.92
CA SER A 288 6.66 -3.13 16.61
C SER A 288 7.55 -4.00 15.71
N GLN A 289 8.38 -3.41 14.84
CA GLN A 289 9.36 -4.14 14.03
C GLN A 289 10.51 -4.75 14.87
N TYR A 290 10.75 -4.24 16.06
CA TYR A 290 11.82 -4.70 16.96
C TYR A 290 11.30 -5.58 18.11
N ALA A 291 9.98 -5.69 18.26
CA ALA A 291 9.31 -6.40 19.35
C ALA A 291 8.20 -7.33 18.83
N LEU A 292 8.58 -8.24 17.91
CA LEU A 292 7.75 -9.35 17.46
C LEU A 292 7.33 -10.20 18.67
N GLY A 293 6.04 -10.57 18.78
CA GLY A 293 5.49 -11.28 19.95
C GLY A 293 4.82 -10.41 21.03
N ILE A 294 5.17 -9.12 21.13
CA ILE A 294 4.62 -8.21 22.16
C ILE A 294 3.76 -7.12 21.55
N LEU A 295 4.26 -6.38 20.56
CA LEU A 295 3.53 -5.24 19.98
C LEU A 295 2.94 -5.55 18.60
N TRP A 296 3.50 -6.54 17.90
CA TRP A 296 3.03 -6.95 16.57
C TRP A 296 1.79 -7.86 16.64
N ASP A 297 1.70 -8.72 17.66
CA ASP A 297 0.61 -9.69 17.83
C ASP A 297 -0.54 -9.17 18.72
N TRP A 298 -0.42 -7.93 19.24
CA TRP A 298 -1.45 -7.32 20.08
C TRP A 298 -2.59 -6.79 19.23
N HIS A 299 -3.74 -7.47 19.32
CA HIS A 299 -4.98 -7.06 18.66
C HIS A 299 -6.09 -6.70 19.67
N PRO A 300 -5.98 -5.57 20.40
CA PRO A 300 -6.90 -5.23 21.49
C PRO A 300 -8.37 -5.05 21.07
N PHE A 301 -8.65 -4.87 19.76
CA PHE A 301 -10.01 -4.71 19.21
C PHE A 301 -10.54 -5.93 18.45
N THR A 302 -9.92 -7.10 18.56
CA THR A 302 -10.51 -8.37 18.07
C THR A 302 -11.67 -8.90 18.92
N VAL A 303 -12.28 -8.02 19.74
CA VAL A 303 -13.40 -8.37 20.61
C VAL A 303 -14.73 -8.13 19.90
N SER A 304 -15.12 -9.12 19.10
CA SER A 304 -16.45 -9.73 19.19
C SER A 304 -16.48 -11.09 18.49
N SER A 305 -15.63 -12.02 18.94
CA SER A 305 -16.03 -13.42 18.98
C SER A 305 -15.33 -14.16 20.14
N PRO A 306 -15.73 -13.89 21.40
CA PRO A 306 -15.35 -14.77 22.49
C PRO A 306 -16.16 -16.07 22.37
N GLU A 307 -15.48 -17.12 21.93
CA GLU A 307 -15.54 -18.46 22.55
C GLU A 307 -16.84 -19.29 22.47
N ASN A 308 -17.93 -18.81 21.86
CA ASN A 308 -19.17 -19.60 21.71
C ASN A 308 -19.66 -19.84 20.28
N PHE A 309 -18.86 -19.56 19.24
CA PHE A 309 -19.20 -19.88 17.85
C PHE A 309 -18.61 -21.22 17.37
N HIS A 310 -18.49 -22.19 18.28
CA HIS A 310 -18.09 -23.57 17.94
C HIS A 310 -19.23 -24.43 17.40
N SER A 311 -20.48 -23.94 17.31
CA SER A 311 -21.63 -24.80 16.99
C SER A 311 -22.60 -24.30 15.90
N ALA A 312 -22.31 -23.21 15.17
CA ALA A 312 -23.27 -22.70 14.17
C ALA A 312 -22.63 -22.09 12.90
N SER A 313 -21.82 -22.86 12.17
CA SER A 313 -21.63 -22.81 10.69
C SER A 313 -20.22 -23.33 10.34
N PRO A 314 -20.07 -24.40 9.54
CA PRO A 314 -18.74 -24.96 9.24
C PRO A 314 -17.83 -24.14 8.30
N ASN A 315 -18.26 -22.98 7.77
CA ASN A 315 -17.62 -22.36 6.58
C ASN A 315 -17.33 -20.85 6.69
N THR A 316 -16.90 -20.33 7.84
CA THR A 316 -16.54 -18.90 7.98
C THR A 316 -15.03 -18.69 8.07
N CYS A 317 -14.41 -18.51 6.89
CA CYS A 317 -13.06 -17.98 6.72
C CYS A 317 -12.98 -16.52 7.21
N ALA A 318 -12.40 -16.30 8.39
CA ALA A 318 -11.98 -14.97 8.83
C ALA A 318 -10.87 -15.04 9.88
N LYS A 319 -9.82 -15.84 9.64
CA LYS A 319 -8.52 -15.65 10.29
C LYS A 319 -7.47 -15.94 9.22
N ALA A 320 -6.93 -14.88 8.63
CA ALA A 320 -5.76 -14.91 7.75
C ALA A 320 -4.78 -13.90 8.37
N PRO A 321 -3.92 -14.31 9.33
CA PRO A 321 -3.12 -13.38 10.12
C PRO A 321 -2.12 -12.59 9.26
N GLY A 322 -1.64 -13.13 8.14
CA GLY A 322 -0.65 -12.48 7.28
C GLY A 322 -1.16 -11.27 6.49
N ASP A 323 -2.35 -11.35 5.88
CA ASP A 323 -2.87 -10.22 5.08
C ASP A 323 -3.68 -9.23 5.93
N GLN A 324 -4.26 -9.67 7.06
CA GLN A 324 -5.08 -8.81 7.92
C GLN A 324 -4.29 -8.07 8.99
N SER A 325 -3.12 -8.55 9.45
CA SER A 325 -2.34 -7.86 10.49
C SER A 325 -1.76 -6.52 10.01
N SER A 326 -1.25 -6.45 8.77
CA SER A 326 -0.81 -5.19 8.13
C SER A 326 -1.98 -4.25 7.80
N SER A 327 -3.15 -4.85 7.53
CA SER A 327 -4.41 -4.17 7.27
C SER A 327 -5.09 -3.67 8.54
N PHE A 328 -4.77 -4.21 9.73
CA PHE A 328 -5.41 -3.85 10.99
C PHE A 328 -5.02 -2.43 11.46
N ASP A 329 -3.75 -2.05 11.31
CA ASP A 329 -3.28 -0.68 11.60
C ASP A 329 -4.00 0.36 10.71
N GLY A 330 -4.11 0.07 9.41
CA GLY A 330 -4.76 0.93 8.42
C GLY A 330 -6.30 0.90 8.45
N ALA A 331 -6.90 -0.20 8.91
CA ALA A 331 -8.34 -0.36 9.07
C ALA A 331 -8.87 0.44 10.26
N ILE A 332 -8.13 0.48 11.37
CA ILE A 332 -8.48 1.32 12.54
C ILE A 332 -8.48 2.80 12.12
N SER A 333 -7.44 3.25 11.42
CA SER A 333 -7.33 4.64 10.99
C SER A 333 -8.38 5.04 9.93
N LEU A 334 -8.81 4.09 9.09
CA LEU A 334 -9.90 4.25 8.12
C LEU A 334 -11.30 4.20 8.76
N ASP A 335 -11.57 3.26 9.67
CA ASP A 335 -12.82 3.14 10.43
C ASP A 335 -13.11 4.41 11.20
N LEU A 336 -12.08 4.95 11.86
CA LEU A 336 -12.17 6.19 12.61
C LEU A 336 -12.31 7.44 11.70
N HIS A 337 -11.81 7.40 10.45
CA HIS A 337 -12.06 8.49 9.49
C HIS A 337 -13.52 8.50 9.00
N LEU A 338 -14.11 7.31 8.84
CA LEU A 338 -15.52 7.12 8.47
C LEU A 338 -16.50 7.54 9.58
N GLU A 339 -16.02 7.97 10.76
CA GLU A 339 -16.86 8.55 11.81
C GLU A 339 -17.45 9.93 11.43
N GLN A 340 -16.87 10.61 10.42
CA GLN A 340 -17.33 11.91 9.91
C GLN A 340 -18.44 11.79 8.84
N VAL A 341 -18.76 10.57 8.38
CA VAL A 341 -19.85 10.33 7.41
C VAL A 341 -21.14 9.88 8.11
N GLY A 342 -22.30 10.25 7.54
CA GLY A 342 -23.59 9.87 8.09
C GLY A 342 -23.77 8.35 8.22
N ILE A 343 -24.56 7.90 9.22
CA ILE A 343 -24.75 6.47 9.53
C ILE A 343 -25.23 5.63 8.36
N ASN A 344 -26.05 6.19 7.47
CA ASN A 344 -26.48 5.49 6.26
C ASN A 344 -25.29 5.09 5.37
N THR A 345 -24.35 6.02 5.18
CA THR A 345 -23.12 5.82 4.41
C THR A 345 -22.25 4.75 5.06
N ALA A 346 -22.05 4.83 6.39
CA ALA A 346 -21.27 3.84 7.14
C ALA A 346 -21.87 2.43 7.13
N VAL A 347 -23.19 2.31 7.32
CA VAL A 347 -23.90 1.02 7.25
C VAL A 347 -23.84 0.46 5.83
N SER A 348 -23.92 1.32 4.80
CA SER A 348 -23.80 0.91 3.40
C SER A 348 -22.41 0.39 3.07
N TYR A 349 -21.35 1.01 3.60
CA TYR A 349 -19.98 0.48 3.47
C TYR A 349 -19.85 -0.92 4.07
N TYR A 350 -20.35 -1.11 5.29
CA TYR A 350 -20.27 -2.40 5.99
C TYR A 350 -21.09 -3.50 5.33
N ALA A 351 -22.31 -3.16 4.87
CA ALA A 351 -23.12 -4.06 4.07
C ALA A 351 -22.39 -4.50 2.80
N GLY A 352 -21.64 -3.58 2.16
CA GLY A 352 -20.75 -3.90 1.04
C GLY A 352 -19.63 -4.88 1.40
N SER A 353 -18.95 -4.69 2.53
CA SER A 353 -17.91 -5.62 3.00
C SER A 353 -18.43 -7.01 3.31
N ILE A 354 -19.59 -7.12 3.99
CA ILE A 354 -20.24 -8.41 4.25
C ILE A 354 -20.63 -9.07 2.93
N LEU A 355 -21.24 -8.32 2.01
CA LEU A 355 -21.66 -8.86 0.72
C LEU A 355 -20.47 -9.36 -0.09
N ALA A 356 -19.40 -8.55 -0.20
CA ALA A 356 -18.21 -8.87 -0.99
C ALA A 356 -17.40 -10.03 -0.39
N TRP A 357 -17.02 -9.93 0.89
CA TRP A 357 -16.08 -10.85 1.52
C TRP A 357 -16.73 -11.93 2.38
N GLY A 358 -17.93 -11.68 2.92
CA GLY A 358 -18.67 -12.65 3.73
C GLY A 358 -19.57 -13.59 2.93
N ILE A 359 -20.12 -13.12 1.79
CA ILE A 359 -21.09 -13.89 0.98
C ILE A 359 -20.49 -14.27 -0.37
N ILE A 360 -20.11 -13.29 -1.19
CA ILE A 360 -19.70 -13.53 -2.57
C ILE A 360 -18.34 -14.26 -2.62
N GLY A 361 -17.33 -13.81 -1.86
CA GLY A 361 -16.01 -14.42 -1.83
C GLY A 361 -16.02 -15.95 -1.57
N PRO A 362 -16.61 -16.41 -0.45
CA PRO A 362 -16.73 -17.85 -0.16
C PRO A 362 -17.55 -18.61 -1.19
N SER A 363 -18.64 -18.01 -1.70
CA SER A 363 -19.48 -18.62 -2.73
C SER A 363 -18.71 -18.85 -4.04
N LEU A 364 -17.85 -17.90 -4.45
CA LEU A 364 -17.04 -18.03 -5.67
C LEU A 364 -16.08 -19.22 -5.59
N ILE A 365 -15.44 -19.41 -4.43
CA ILE A 365 -14.54 -20.55 -4.21
C ILE A 365 -15.32 -21.86 -4.21
N HIS A 366 -16.47 -21.91 -3.53
CA HIS A 366 -17.31 -23.11 -3.50
C HIS A 366 -17.81 -23.53 -4.90
N THR A 367 -18.15 -22.56 -5.74
CA THR A 367 -18.58 -22.78 -7.13
C THR A 367 -17.45 -23.06 -8.12
N GLY A 368 -16.18 -22.91 -7.71
CA GLY A 368 -15.02 -23.01 -8.60
C GLY A 368 -14.90 -21.86 -9.61
N ALA A 369 -15.59 -20.73 -9.38
CA ALA A 369 -15.56 -19.55 -10.25
C ALA A 369 -14.36 -18.63 -10.01
N ALA A 370 -13.70 -18.77 -8.86
CA ALA A 370 -12.45 -18.10 -8.49
C ALA A 370 -11.61 -18.99 -7.55
N TRP A 371 -10.29 -18.82 -7.57
CA TRP A 371 -9.36 -19.64 -6.78
C TRP A 371 -8.62 -18.78 -5.73
N GLY A 372 -8.64 -19.22 -4.46
CA GLY A 372 -7.86 -18.61 -3.38
C GLY A 372 -6.48 -19.25 -3.24
N LYS A 373 -5.52 -18.53 -2.62
CA LYS A 373 -4.19 -19.07 -2.27
C LYS A 373 -4.25 -19.59 -0.83
N GLN A 374 -3.88 -20.84 -0.60
CA GLN A 374 -3.79 -21.40 0.75
C GLN A 374 -2.63 -20.72 1.50
N ILE A 375 -2.90 -20.21 2.71
CA ILE A 375 -1.94 -19.37 3.44
C ILE A 375 -0.79 -20.20 3.99
N ALA A 376 -1.09 -21.36 4.57
CA ALA A 376 -0.10 -22.29 5.10
C ALA A 376 -0.44 -23.72 4.67
N PRO A 377 -0.03 -24.15 3.46
CA PRO A 377 -0.38 -25.47 2.93
C PRO A 377 0.28 -26.64 3.70
N LYS A 378 1.18 -26.36 4.64
CA LYS A 378 1.93 -27.35 5.43
C LYS A 378 1.45 -27.46 6.88
N ASP A 379 0.53 -26.61 7.33
CA ASP A 379 0.04 -26.60 8.71
C ASP A 379 -1.40 -27.16 8.78
N PRO A 380 -1.64 -28.28 9.48
CA PRO A 380 -2.95 -28.93 9.54
C PRO A 380 -4.04 -28.07 10.17
N ASP A 381 -3.70 -27.08 11.02
CA ASP A 381 -4.69 -26.17 11.60
C ASP A 381 -5.11 -25.05 10.62
N TRP A 382 -4.25 -24.76 9.63
CA TRP A 382 -4.44 -23.68 8.66
C TRP A 382 -4.77 -24.15 7.24
N ASP A 383 -4.76 -25.47 7.00
CA ASP A 383 -5.12 -26.13 5.73
C ASP A 383 -6.44 -25.60 5.15
N ARG A 384 -7.45 -25.41 6.00
CA ARG A 384 -8.79 -25.00 5.54
C ARG A 384 -8.91 -23.51 5.17
N TYR A 385 -7.88 -22.70 5.42
CA TYR A 385 -7.96 -21.24 5.25
C TYR A 385 -7.33 -20.78 3.94
N MET A 386 -8.18 -20.22 3.09
CA MET A 386 -7.82 -19.67 1.79
C MET A 386 -7.74 -18.14 1.86
N SER A 387 -6.63 -17.55 1.43
CA SER A 387 -6.53 -16.11 1.17
C SER A 387 -7.29 -15.73 -0.08
N PHE A 388 -8.10 -14.68 0.04
CA PHE A 388 -8.85 -14.08 -1.05
C PHE A 388 -8.11 -12.90 -1.68
N GLY A 389 -6.96 -12.50 -1.12
CA GLY A 389 -6.31 -11.21 -1.34
C GLY A 389 -5.34 -11.13 -2.52
N SER A 390 -4.93 -12.27 -3.09
CA SER A 390 -3.87 -12.31 -4.11
C SER A 390 -4.29 -11.63 -5.41
N LEU A 391 -3.45 -10.71 -5.90
CA LEU A 391 -3.59 -10.00 -7.18
C LEU A 391 -2.30 -10.12 -8.01
N SER A 392 -1.55 -11.22 -7.85
CA SER A 392 -0.39 -11.50 -8.69
C SER A 392 -0.80 -11.64 -10.16
N ALA A 393 0.17 -11.53 -11.08
CA ALA A 393 -0.09 -11.73 -12.50
C ALA A 393 -0.72 -13.11 -12.80
N ALA A 394 -0.34 -14.14 -12.04
CA ALA A 394 -0.88 -15.49 -12.14
C ALA A 394 -2.35 -15.60 -11.66
N ALA A 395 -2.76 -14.75 -10.72
CA ALA A 395 -4.09 -14.74 -10.12
C ALA A 395 -5.03 -13.67 -10.72
N SER A 396 -4.54 -12.87 -11.68
CA SER A 396 -5.26 -11.77 -12.33
C SER A 396 -5.52 -12.05 -13.81
N ASN A 397 -5.84 -13.30 -14.14
CA ASN A 397 -6.15 -13.74 -15.51
C ASN A 397 -7.60 -14.21 -15.64
N LYS A 398 -8.02 -14.43 -16.89
CA LYS A 398 -9.38 -14.90 -17.22
C LYS A 398 -9.63 -16.35 -16.77
N ASP A 399 -8.59 -17.18 -16.79
CA ASP A 399 -8.70 -18.63 -16.64
C ASP A 399 -8.58 -19.07 -15.17
N HIS A 400 -7.88 -18.30 -14.33
CA HIS A 400 -7.69 -18.50 -12.89
C HIS A 400 -7.81 -17.20 -12.06
N PRO A 401 -8.96 -16.49 -12.11
CA PRO A 401 -9.17 -15.27 -11.31
C PRO A 401 -9.15 -15.53 -9.80
N SER A 402 -8.51 -14.64 -9.06
CA SER A 402 -8.70 -14.56 -7.62
C SER A 402 -10.07 -13.97 -7.26
N PRO A 403 -10.62 -14.26 -6.06
CA PRO A 403 -11.87 -13.66 -5.60
C PRO A 403 -11.81 -12.12 -5.61
N ARG A 404 -10.66 -11.53 -5.27
CA ARG A 404 -10.44 -10.08 -5.32
C ARG A 404 -10.43 -9.53 -6.75
N PHE A 405 -9.80 -10.22 -7.70
CA PHE A 405 -9.84 -9.81 -9.11
C PHE A 405 -11.26 -9.95 -9.69
N TRP A 406 -12.00 -10.99 -9.31
CA TRP A 406 -13.38 -11.18 -9.72
C TRP A 406 -14.30 -10.08 -9.18
N LEU A 407 -14.15 -9.70 -7.91
CA LEU A 407 -14.94 -8.65 -7.24
C LEU A 407 -14.59 -7.22 -7.69
N LEU A 408 -13.42 -7.01 -8.29
CA LEU A 408 -12.99 -5.72 -8.81
C LEU A 408 -13.96 -5.18 -9.87
N TRP A 409 -14.42 -6.02 -10.81
CA TRP A 409 -15.25 -5.58 -11.95
C TRP A 409 -16.66 -5.16 -11.56
N PRO A 410 -17.42 -5.92 -10.73
CA PRO A 410 -18.70 -5.48 -10.21
C PRO A 410 -18.60 -4.17 -9.43
N GLY A 411 -17.56 -4.01 -8.59
CA GLY A 411 -17.34 -2.77 -7.84
C GLY A 411 -17.09 -1.57 -8.75
N VAL A 412 -16.17 -1.69 -9.71
CA VAL A 412 -15.84 -0.61 -10.66
C VAL A 412 -17.06 -0.23 -11.52
N LEU A 413 -17.76 -1.22 -12.09
CA LEU A 413 -18.91 -0.95 -12.95
C LEU A 413 -20.08 -0.34 -12.17
N LEU A 414 -20.36 -0.84 -10.96
CA LEU A 414 -21.37 -0.27 -10.07
C LEU A 414 -21.07 1.19 -9.77
N MET A 415 -19.83 1.50 -9.37
CA MET A 415 -19.44 2.89 -9.08
C MET A 415 -19.64 3.79 -10.30
N ILE A 416 -19.24 3.36 -11.49
CA ILE A 416 -19.42 4.13 -12.72
C ILE A 416 -20.90 4.35 -13.00
N VAL A 417 -21.70 3.27 -13.07
CA VAL A 417 -23.12 3.36 -13.43
C VAL A 417 -23.90 4.17 -12.41
N VAL A 418 -23.69 3.96 -11.11
CA VAL A 418 -24.34 4.76 -10.06
C VAL A 418 -23.92 6.22 -10.15
N SER A 419 -22.63 6.53 -10.31
CA SER A 419 -22.16 7.92 -10.43
C SER A 419 -22.76 8.64 -11.63
N PHE A 420 -22.77 7.99 -12.81
CA PHE A 420 -23.40 8.56 -14.00
C PHE A 420 -24.92 8.66 -13.87
N THR A 421 -25.58 7.67 -13.25
CA THR A 421 -27.03 7.70 -13.03
C THR A 421 -27.41 8.86 -12.11
N GLU A 422 -26.69 9.06 -11.01
CA GLU A 422 -26.86 10.21 -10.11
C GLU A 422 -26.65 11.54 -10.86
N LEU A 423 -25.63 11.62 -11.72
CA LEU A 423 -25.39 12.80 -12.56
C LEU A 423 -26.53 13.07 -13.55
N PHE A 424 -27.02 12.04 -14.25
CA PHE A 424 -28.12 12.17 -15.20
C PHE A 424 -29.45 12.49 -14.52
N LEU A 425 -29.68 11.98 -13.31
CA LEU A 425 -30.86 12.31 -12.49
C LEU A 425 -30.90 13.78 -12.11
N GLN A 426 -29.76 14.45 -12.13
CA GLN A 426 -29.62 15.88 -11.94
C GLN A 426 -29.70 16.68 -13.25
N TYR A 427 -30.32 16.17 -14.32
CA TYR A 427 -30.51 16.88 -15.59
C TYR A 427 -31.04 18.32 -15.46
N LYS A 428 -31.84 18.61 -14.42
CA LYS A 428 -32.30 19.97 -14.10
C LYS A 428 -31.14 20.92 -13.81
N LEU A 429 -30.08 20.44 -13.17
CA LEU A 429 -28.83 21.17 -12.91
C LEU A 429 -28.18 21.65 -14.21
N PHE A 430 -28.07 20.80 -15.23
CA PHE A 430 -27.54 21.22 -16.55
C PHE A 430 -28.42 22.28 -17.22
N GLY A 431 -29.74 22.22 -17.02
CA GLY A 431 -30.66 23.26 -17.45
C GLY A 431 -30.46 24.60 -16.71
N PHE A 432 -30.22 24.56 -15.40
CA PHE A 432 -29.90 25.75 -14.61
C PHE A 432 -28.51 26.31 -14.94
N ILE A 433 -27.50 25.45 -15.14
CA ILE A 433 -26.15 25.83 -15.59
C ILE A 433 -26.23 26.54 -16.94
N ALA A 434 -26.93 25.96 -17.92
CA ALA A 434 -27.09 26.57 -19.24
C ALA A 434 -27.77 27.94 -19.13
N LYS A 435 -28.80 28.06 -18.27
CA LYS A 435 -29.47 29.34 -17.99
C LYS A 435 -28.56 30.35 -17.27
N ALA A 436 -27.77 29.93 -16.28
CA ALA A 436 -26.86 30.79 -15.53
C ALA A 436 -25.70 31.29 -16.40
N ILE A 437 -25.09 30.41 -17.20
CA ILE A 437 -24.07 30.77 -18.19
C ILE A 437 -24.66 31.71 -19.24
N TRP A 438 -25.87 31.42 -19.73
CA TRP A 438 -26.56 32.28 -20.69
C TRP A 438 -26.84 33.67 -20.10
N ARG A 439 -27.41 33.75 -18.90
CA ARG A 439 -27.66 35.00 -18.16
C ARG A 439 -26.38 35.79 -17.93
N GLY A 440 -25.34 35.15 -17.39
CA GLY A 440 -24.03 35.78 -17.15
C GLY A 440 -23.34 36.25 -18.44
N SER A 441 -23.50 35.52 -19.54
CA SER A 441 -23.01 35.92 -20.86
C SER A 441 -23.80 37.11 -21.41
N CYS A 442 -25.13 37.12 -21.25
CA CYS A 442 -25.98 38.24 -21.62
C CYS A 442 -25.69 39.50 -20.78
N GLU A 443 -25.47 39.36 -19.47
CA GLU A 443 -25.06 40.42 -18.55
C GLU A 443 -23.70 41.00 -18.96
N TRP A 444 -22.72 40.14 -19.23
CA TRP A 444 -21.39 40.55 -19.68
C TRP A 444 -21.44 41.25 -21.04
N LEU A 445 -22.14 40.67 -22.02
CA LEU A 445 -22.33 41.29 -23.34
C LEU A 445 -23.06 42.63 -23.22
N ASN A 446 -24.07 42.73 -22.35
CA ASN A 446 -24.78 43.97 -22.08
C ASN A 446 -23.85 45.01 -21.43
N THR A 447 -23.03 44.61 -20.47
CA THR A 447 -22.06 45.51 -19.80
C THR A 447 -20.99 46.02 -20.77
N GLN A 448 -20.49 45.17 -21.66
CA GLN A 448 -19.53 45.57 -22.71
C GLN A 448 -20.18 46.46 -23.78
N TYR A 449 -21.43 46.16 -24.14
CA TYR A 449 -22.21 46.98 -25.07
C TYR A 449 -22.52 48.36 -24.47
N SER A 450 -22.98 48.43 -23.22
CA SER A 450 -23.21 49.66 -22.46
C SER A 450 -21.94 50.49 -22.29
N LYS A 451 -20.77 49.87 -22.04
CA LYS A 451 -19.49 50.59 -21.98
C LYS A 451 -19.07 51.22 -23.31
N ARG A 452 -19.48 50.65 -24.45
CA ARG A 452 -19.15 51.15 -25.79
C ARG A 452 -20.16 52.16 -26.36
N LYS A 453 -21.45 52.03 -26.04
CA LYS A 453 -22.53 52.85 -26.63
C LYS A 453 -23.35 53.68 -25.63
N GLY A 454 -23.02 53.63 -24.33
CA GLY A 454 -23.68 54.41 -23.28
C GLY A 454 -25.12 54.00 -22.96
N THR A 455 -25.71 53.03 -23.67
CA THR A 455 -27.09 52.56 -23.48
C THR A 455 -27.15 51.03 -23.42
N PRO A 456 -27.89 50.43 -22.46
CA PRO A 456 -28.05 48.99 -22.37
C PRO A 456 -28.91 48.44 -23.52
N HIS A 457 -28.55 47.25 -24.00
CA HIS A 457 -29.26 46.62 -25.11
C HIS A 457 -30.51 45.90 -24.61
N ALA A 458 -31.70 46.33 -25.05
CA ALA A 458 -33.00 45.91 -24.50
C ALA A 458 -33.24 44.40 -24.42
N PHE A 459 -32.70 43.62 -25.36
CA PHE A 459 -32.79 42.15 -25.32
C PHE A 459 -31.81 41.51 -24.31
N LEU A 460 -30.58 42.05 -24.24
CA LEU A 460 -29.52 41.47 -23.39
C LEU A 460 -29.73 41.86 -21.93
N SER A 461 -30.22 43.08 -21.65
CA SER A 461 -30.61 43.48 -20.31
C SER A 461 -31.78 42.64 -19.80
N ARG A 462 -32.82 42.42 -20.63
CA ARG A 462 -34.00 41.64 -20.22
C ARG A 462 -33.70 40.15 -19.98
N GLN A 463 -32.71 39.60 -20.67
CA GLN A 463 -32.23 38.21 -20.46
C GLN A 463 -31.20 38.10 -19.33
N GLY A 464 -30.52 39.19 -18.96
CA GLY A 464 -29.50 39.25 -17.90
C GLY A 464 -30.05 39.61 -16.50
N VAL A 465 -31.18 40.32 -16.42
CA VAL A 465 -31.81 40.71 -15.14
C VAL A 465 -32.13 39.48 -14.28
N GLN A 466 -31.58 39.48 -13.07
CA GLN A 466 -31.77 38.49 -12.02
C GLN A 466 -32.64 39.11 -10.92
N ASP A 467 -33.70 38.43 -10.49
CA ASP A 467 -34.57 38.91 -9.41
C ASP A 467 -33.79 39.01 -8.09
N GLU A 468 -34.03 40.09 -7.32
CA GLU A 468 -33.38 40.33 -6.01
C GLU A 468 -33.71 39.27 -4.94
N SER A 469 -34.61 38.33 -5.24
CA SER A 469 -34.88 37.16 -4.41
C SER A 469 -33.84 36.05 -4.55
N ASP A 470 -33.13 35.99 -5.67
CA ASP A 470 -32.24 34.87 -6.08
C ASP A 470 -30.73 35.18 -5.86
N LEU A 471 -30.43 36.28 -5.15
CA LEU A 471 -29.07 36.74 -4.87
C LEU A 471 -28.62 36.25 -3.49
N VAL A 472 -27.91 35.13 -3.44
CA VAL A 472 -27.05 34.82 -2.30
C VAL A 472 -25.87 35.80 -2.30
N GLU A 473 -25.85 36.74 -1.36
CA GLU A 473 -24.77 37.72 -1.24
C GLU A 473 -23.44 37.03 -0.90
N ASP A 474 -22.42 37.19 -1.76
CA ASP A 474 -21.06 36.73 -1.47
C ASP A 474 -20.49 37.65 -0.37
N PRO A 475 -20.11 37.11 0.81
CA PRO A 475 -19.54 37.92 1.88
C PRO A 475 -18.19 38.55 1.51
N ALA A 476 -17.55 38.10 0.43
CA ALA A 476 -16.29 38.65 -0.06
C ALA A 476 -16.51 39.86 -0.98
N LEU A 477 -15.85 40.98 -0.67
CA LEU A 477 -15.91 42.20 -1.46
C LEU A 477 -15.37 41.97 -2.90
N PRO A 478 -15.82 42.71 -3.93
CA PRO A 478 -15.39 42.48 -5.32
C PRO A 478 -13.88 42.56 -5.55
N HIS A 479 -13.13 43.28 -4.71
CA HIS A 479 -11.67 43.35 -4.79
C HIS A 479 -10.96 42.15 -4.14
N GLU A 480 -11.62 41.44 -3.22
CA GLU A 480 -11.13 40.24 -2.53
C GLU A 480 -11.42 38.94 -3.30
N GLN A 481 -12.31 39.01 -4.30
CA GLN A 481 -12.66 37.89 -5.17
C GLN A 481 -11.54 37.58 -6.19
N VAL A 482 -11.36 36.30 -6.50
CA VAL A 482 -10.37 35.87 -7.52
C VAL A 482 -10.86 36.31 -8.89
N LYS A 483 -10.02 37.08 -9.58
CA LYS A 483 -10.38 37.74 -10.84
C LYS A 483 -10.04 36.84 -12.02
N TRP A 484 -10.82 36.93 -13.10
CA TRP A 484 -10.69 36.03 -14.25
C TRP A 484 -9.29 36.07 -14.89
N TRP A 485 -8.63 37.22 -14.89
CA TRP A 485 -7.28 37.38 -15.42
C TRP A 485 -6.19 36.72 -14.57
N MET A 486 -6.49 36.31 -13.33
CA MET A 486 -5.52 35.61 -12.47
C MET A 486 -5.44 34.13 -12.82
N TRP A 487 -6.58 33.50 -13.14
CA TRP A 487 -6.65 32.05 -13.35
C TRP A 487 -6.80 31.65 -14.82
N LEU A 488 -7.43 32.45 -15.69
CA LEU A 488 -7.66 32.08 -17.09
C LEU A 488 -6.35 31.99 -17.91
N PRO A 489 -5.41 32.96 -17.82
CA PRO A 489 -4.13 32.83 -18.51
C PRO A 489 -3.30 31.66 -17.98
N LEU A 490 -3.35 31.41 -16.67
CA LEU A 490 -2.69 30.27 -16.04
C LEU A 490 -3.28 28.94 -16.56
N LEU A 491 -4.60 28.84 -16.66
CA LEU A 491 -5.28 27.65 -17.19
C LEU A 491 -4.86 27.38 -18.65
N VAL A 492 -4.87 28.40 -19.51
CA VAL A 492 -4.45 28.25 -20.91
C VAL A 492 -2.99 27.82 -21.00
N LEU A 493 -2.11 28.45 -20.22
CA LEU A 493 -0.69 28.10 -20.17
C LEU A 493 -0.48 26.65 -19.71
N VAL A 494 -1.20 26.22 -18.67
CA VAL A 494 -1.11 24.84 -18.15
C VAL A 494 -1.64 23.83 -19.15
N ILE A 495 -2.71 24.12 -19.92
CA ILE A 495 -3.20 23.24 -20.98
C ILE A 495 -2.15 23.07 -22.09
N ILE A 496 -1.52 24.17 -22.51
CA ILE A 496 -0.43 24.13 -23.51
C ILE A 496 0.75 23.31 -22.96
N MET A 497 1.17 23.59 -21.72
CA MET A 497 2.25 22.84 -21.07
C MET A 497 1.91 21.36 -20.91
N THR A 498 0.65 21.02 -20.61
CA THR A 498 0.17 19.63 -20.56
C THR A 498 0.35 18.96 -21.92
N CYS A 499 -0.06 19.62 -23.01
CA CYS A 499 0.12 19.08 -24.36
C CYS A 499 1.60 18.88 -24.73
N VAL A 500 2.48 19.82 -24.35
CA VAL A 500 3.92 19.73 -24.60
C VAL A 500 4.57 18.63 -23.77
N VAL A 501 4.32 18.57 -22.46
CA VAL A 501 4.90 17.56 -21.55
C VAL A 501 4.42 16.16 -21.97
N MET A 502 3.12 15.98 -22.22
CA MET A 502 2.58 14.69 -22.65
C MET A 502 3.11 14.29 -24.03
N GLY A 503 3.30 15.23 -24.96
CA GLY A 503 3.85 14.95 -26.29
C GLY A 503 5.34 14.61 -26.30
N VAL A 504 6.16 15.37 -25.57
CA VAL A 504 7.63 15.24 -25.60
C VAL A 504 8.14 14.14 -24.67
N GLN A 505 7.59 14.03 -23.46
CA GLN A 505 8.10 13.08 -22.46
C GLN A 505 7.41 11.72 -22.51
N PHE A 506 6.13 11.70 -22.91
CA PHE A 506 5.29 10.50 -22.85
C PHE A 506 4.72 10.08 -24.22
N GLU A 507 5.15 10.74 -25.31
CA GLU A 507 4.76 10.49 -26.72
C GLU A 507 3.22 10.42 -26.94
N MET A 508 2.46 11.19 -26.15
CA MET A 508 1.01 11.30 -26.28
C MET A 508 0.65 12.35 -27.34
N PRO A 509 -0.10 11.99 -28.39
CA PRO A 509 -0.53 12.98 -29.37
C PRO A 509 -1.40 14.07 -28.74
N VAL A 510 -1.30 15.29 -29.28
CA VAL A 510 -1.99 16.47 -28.75
C VAL A 510 -3.51 16.25 -28.62
N GLY A 511 -4.13 15.58 -29.60
CA GLY A 511 -5.57 15.27 -29.54
C GLY A 511 -5.95 14.43 -28.33
N MET A 512 -5.15 13.43 -27.97
CA MET A 512 -5.39 12.60 -26.79
C MET A 512 -5.13 13.37 -25.50
N SER A 513 -4.10 14.24 -25.47
CA SER A 513 -3.83 15.11 -24.34
C SER A 513 -4.99 16.08 -24.07
N LEU A 514 -5.57 16.67 -25.12
CA LEU A 514 -6.76 17.54 -25.01
C LEU A 514 -7.99 16.76 -24.54
N LEU A 515 -8.19 15.53 -25.02
CA LEU A 515 -9.25 14.66 -24.53
C LEU A 515 -9.08 14.32 -23.06
N ALA A 516 -7.87 13.99 -22.61
CA ALA A 516 -7.58 13.71 -21.20
C ALA A 516 -7.84 14.94 -20.30
N VAL A 517 -7.45 16.12 -20.74
CA VAL A 517 -7.73 17.41 -20.06
C VAL A 517 -9.23 17.68 -19.98
N PHE A 518 -9.97 17.44 -21.07
CA PHE A 518 -11.42 17.59 -21.09
C PHE A 518 -12.12 16.63 -20.13
N LEU A 519 -11.72 15.35 -20.12
CA LEU A 519 -12.24 14.35 -19.18
C LEU A 519 -11.88 14.70 -17.74
N ALA A 520 -10.66 15.18 -17.49
CA ALA A 520 -10.24 15.64 -16.17
C ALA A 520 -11.11 16.79 -15.67
N PHE A 521 -11.42 17.79 -16.52
CA PHE A 521 -12.37 18.86 -16.19
C PHE A 521 -13.75 18.29 -15.84
N PHE A 522 -14.29 17.42 -16.69
CA PHE A 522 -15.62 16.83 -16.51
C PHE A 522 -15.73 16.02 -15.21
N PHE A 523 -14.76 15.14 -14.94
CA PHE A 523 -14.79 14.29 -13.74
C PHE A 523 -14.48 15.06 -12.45
N SER A 524 -13.76 16.19 -12.54
CA SER A 524 -13.52 17.04 -11.38
C SER A 524 -14.79 17.70 -10.87
N PHE A 525 -15.70 18.08 -11.77
CA PHE A 525 -17.01 18.61 -11.38
C PHE A 525 -17.81 17.58 -10.55
N LEU A 526 -17.86 16.34 -11.03
CA LEU A 526 -18.48 15.22 -10.33
C LEU A 526 -17.80 14.96 -8.98
N ALA A 527 -16.47 15.02 -8.95
CA ALA A 527 -15.70 14.76 -7.75
C ALA A 527 -15.95 15.80 -6.66
N VAL A 528 -15.99 17.09 -7.01
CA VAL A 528 -16.31 18.19 -6.08
C VAL A 528 -17.71 18.03 -5.49
N GLN A 529 -18.69 17.65 -6.32
CA GLN A 529 -20.04 17.41 -5.85
C GLN A 529 -20.11 16.25 -4.87
N CYS A 530 -19.49 15.11 -5.22
CA CYS A 530 -19.46 13.94 -4.35
C CYS A 530 -18.78 14.29 -3.02
N ALA A 531 -17.64 14.96 -3.05
CA ALA A 531 -16.96 15.46 -1.85
C ALA A 531 -17.87 16.39 -1.02
N GLY A 532 -18.67 17.25 -1.64
CA GLY A 532 -19.62 18.11 -0.96
C GLY A 532 -20.75 17.39 -0.21
N VAL A 533 -21.11 16.16 -0.62
CA VAL A 533 -22.17 15.35 0.00
C VAL A 533 -21.62 14.27 0.93
N THR A 534 -20.60 13.55 0.49
CA THR A 534 -20.11 12.33 1.16
C THR A 534 -18.76 12.53 1.85
N ASP A 535 -18.14 13.70 1.72
CA ASP A 535 -16.80 14.02 2.25
C ASP A 535 -15.65 13.20 1.63
N ILE A 536 -15.97 12.35 0.65
CA ILE A 536 -15.03 11.49 -0.05
C ILE A 536 -14.99 11.88 -1.51
N THR A 537 -13.80 12.20 -1.99
CA THR A 537 -13.54 12.49 -3.40
C THR A 537 -13.37 11.16 -4.16
N PRO A 538 -14.23 10.83 -5.15
CA PRO A 538 -14.19 9.55 -5.87
C PRO A 538 -13.08 9.51 -6.93
N LEU A 539 -11.83 9.76 -6.54
CA LEU A 539 -10.67 9.90 -7.44
C LEU A 539 -10.45 8.65 -8.29
N THR A 540 -10.51 7.48 -7.66
CA THR A 540 -10.26 6.20 -8.34
C THR A 540 -11.35 5.87 -9.35
N ALA A 541 -12.61 6.23 -9.07
CA ALA A 541 -13.71 6.04 -10.01
C ALA A 541 -13.63 7.01 -11.19
N ALA A 542 -13.41 8.31 -10.92
CA ALA A 542 -13.18 9.33 -11.94
C ALA A 542 -12.03 8.95 -12.89
N SER A 543 -10.93 8.47 -12.32
CA SER A 543 -9.73 8.10 -13.09
C SER A 543 -9.95 6.85 -13.94
N LYS A 544 -10.62 5.81 -13.40
CA LYS A 544 -10.96 4.60 -14.17
C LYS A 544 -11.96 4.88 -15.29
N ALA A 545 -12.92 5.80 -15.07
CA ALA A 545 -13.81 6.25 -16.13
C ALA A 545 -13.02 6.96 -17.25
N SER A 546 -12.05 7.81 -16.90
CA SER A 546 -11.11 8.41 -17.86
C SER A 546 -10.29 7.33 -18.61
N GLN A 547 -9.79 6.32 -17.90
CA GLN A 547 -9.10 5.18 -18.50
C GLN A 547 -9.99 4.43 -19.50
N ILE A 548 -11.26 4.18 -19.20
CA ILE A 548 -12.14 3.46 -20.14
C ILE A 548 -12.33 4.26 -21.44
N VAL A 549 -12.54 5.57 -21.35
CA VAL A 549 -12.70 6.44 -22.53
C VAL A 549 -11.42 6.50 -23.36
N LEU A 550 -10.28 6.75 -22.70
CA LEU A 550 -8.99 6.90 -23.40
C LEU A 550 -8.48 5.56 -23.95
N GLY A 551 -8.70 4.45 -23.25
CA GLY A 551 -8.34 3.12 -23.73
C GLY A 551 -9.23 2.67 -24.91
N GLY A 552 -10.50 3.04 -24.91
CA GLY A 552 -11.38 2.83 -26.07
C GLY A 552 -10.90 3.61 -27.30
N ALA A 553 -10.50 4.87 -27.10
CA ALA A 553 -9.94 5.70 -28.18
C ALA A 553 -8.62 5.15 -28.74
N THR A 554 -7.70 4.66 -27.90
CA THR A 554 -6.43 4.08 -28.38
C THR A 554 -6.59 2.74 -29.10
N LYS A 555 -7.61 1.94 -28.74
CA LYS A 555 -7.91 0.67 -29.41
C LYS A 555 -8.39 0.87 -30.85
N GLY A 556 -9.10 1.97 -31.14
CA GLY A 556 -9.54 2.34 -32.49
C GLY A 556 -8.39 2.72 -33.44
N GLU A 557 -7.25 3.13 -32.90
CA GLU A 557 -6.06 3.59 -33.65
C GLU A 557 -4.99 2.48 -33.85
N HIS A 558 -5.25 1.26 -33.37
CA HIS A 558 -4.36 0.09 -33.50
C HIS A 558 -2.91 0.29 -33.00
N TRP A 559 -2.70 1.08 -31.95
CA TRP A 559 -1.36 1.29 -31.37
C TRP A 559 -0.83 0.04 -30.63
N ALA A 560 0.50 -0.06 -30.52
CA ALA A 560 1.15 -1.10 -29.72
C ALA A 560 0.62 -1.10 -28.27
N THR A 561 0.37 -2.29 -27.71
CA THR A 561 -0.28 -2.47 -26.41
C THR A 561 0.40 -1.69 -25.28
N SER A 562 1.74 -1.66 -25.27
CA SER A 562 2.52 -0.90 -24.27
C SER A 562 2.28 0.60 -24.37
N LYS A 563 2.26 1.16 -25.59
CA LYS A 563 1.95 2.58 -25.82
C LYS A 563 0.52 2.89 -25.42
N ALA A 564 -0.44 2.03 -25.76
CA ALA A 564 -1.84 2.20 -25.39
C ALA A 564 -2.03 2.21 -23.86
N GLN A 565 -1.39 1.28 -23.14
CA GLN A 565 -1.44 1.21 -21.67
C GLN A 565 -0.81 2.41 -20.99
N ARG A 566 0.33 2.91 -21.50
CA ARG A 566 0.98 4.11 -20.97
C ARG A 566 0.08 5.32 -21.05
N LEU A 567 -0.52 5.57 -22.22
CA LEU A 567 -1.39 6.72 -22.44
C LEU A 567 -2.71 6.64 -21.66
N ASN A 568 -3.22 5.43 -21.49
CA ASN A 568 -4.38 5.13 -20.66
C ASN A 568 -4.15 5.55 -19.20
N LEU A 569 -3.05 5.07 -18.60
CA LEU A 569 -2.69 5.34 -17.21
C LEU A 569 -2.36 6.82 -16.99
N LEU A 570 -1.70 7.48 -17.96
CA LEU A 570 -1.38 8.91 -17.88
C LEU A 570 -2.64 9.78 -17.88
N GLY A 571 -3.60 9.53 -18.76
CA GLY A 571 -4.83 10.32 -18.78
C GLY A 571 -5.74 10.05 -17.59
N GLY A 572 -5.74 8.82 -17.05
CA GLY A 572 -6.32 8.53 -15.73
C GLY A 572 -5.64 9.34 -14.61
N SER A 573 -4.31 9.45 -14.65
CA SER A 573 -3.53 10.20 -13.64
C SER A 573 -3.82 11.71 -13.70
N ILE A 574 -3.95 12.29 -14.89
CA ILE A 574 -4.35 13.71 -15.08
C ILE A 574 -5.74 13.96 -14.50
N ALA A 575 -6.70 13.06 -14.76
CA ALA A 575 -8.04 13.14 -14.18
C ALA A 575 -8.02 13.07 -12.65
N SER A 576 -7.21 12.18 -12.07
CA SER A 576 -7.04 12.08 -10.61
C SER A 576 -6.47 13.36 -10.01
N MET A 577 -5.38 13.90 -10.57
CA MET A 577 -4.74 15.12 -10.04
C MET A 577 -5.66 16.33 -10.15
N GLY A 578 -6.33 16.49 -11.30
CA GLY A 578 -7.30 17.56 -11.54
C GLY A 578 -8.46 17.50 -10.56
N ALA A 579 -9.05 16.31 -10.39
CA ALA A 579 -10.19 16.11 -9.49
C ALA A 579 -9.82 16.31 -8.02
N ASN A 580 -8.65 15.85 -7.59
CA ASN A 580 -8.18 16.03 -6.23
C ASN A 580 -7.97 17.51 -5.90
N GLN A 581 -7.15 18.21 -6.70
CA GLN A 581 -6.86 19.62 -6.47
C GLN A 581 -8.11 20.50 -6.57
N ALA A 582 -9.06 20.15 -7.44
CA ALA A 582 -10.30 20.89 -7.52
C ALA A 582 -11.19 20.70 -6.30
N SER A 583 -11.28 19.48 -5.79
CA SER A 583 -12.04 19.17 -4.58
C SER A 583 -11.43 19.83 -3.35
N ASP A 584 -10.10 19.81 -3.25
CA ASP A 584 -9.35 20.47 -2.19
C ASP A 584 -9.54 22.00 -2.21
N LEU A 585 -9.38 22.66 -3.37
CA LEU A 585 -9.58 24.12 -3.48
C LEU A 585 -11.02 24.55 -3.17
N VAL A 586 -12.02 23.83 -3.66
CA VAL A 586 -13.42 24.14 -3.34
C VAL A 586 -13.72 23.88 -1.85
N GLY A 587 -13.13 22.83 -1.27
CA GLY A 587 -13.16 22.59 0.17
C GLY A 587 -12.54 23.75 0.97
N ASP A 588 -11.37 24.23 0.58
CA ASP A 588 -10.69 25.35 1.24
C ASP A 588 -11.48 26.66 1.13
N PHE A 589 -12.08 26.92 -0.04
CA PHE A 589 -12.99 28.05 -0.20
C PHE A 589 -14.24 27.93 0.66
N ARG A 590 -14.69 26.72 0.99
CA ARG A 590 -15.83 26.51 1.89
C ARG A 590 -15.46 26.85 3.33
N VAL A 591 -14.27 26.47 3.79
CA VAL A 591 -13.73 26.90 5.09
C VAL A 591 -13.65 28.44 5.13
N GLY A 592 -13.11 29.04 4.06
CA GLY A 592 -12.97 30.49 3.93
C GLY A 592 -14.28 31.24 3.85
N PHE A 593 -15.29 30.69 3.18
CA PHE A 593 -16.63 31.27 3.14
C PHE A 593 -17.23 31.37 4.54
N LEU A 594 -17.14 30.31 5.35
CA LEU A 594 -17.65 30.30 6.72
C LEU A 594 -16.88 31.27 7.65
N LEU A 595 -15.56 31.38 7.45
CA LEU A 595 -14.68 32.25 8.24
C LEU A 595 -14.50 33.67 7.67
N ARG A 596 -15.19 34.03 6.59
CA ARG A 596 -15.03 35.31 5.87
C ARG A 596 -13.58 35.63 5.49
N THR A 597 -12.84 34.61 5.06
CA THR A 597 -11.45 34.76 4.59
C THR A 597 -11.44 35.21 3.11
N PRO A 598 -10.64 36.23 2.73
CA PRO A 598 -10.53 36.68 1.34
C PRO A 598 -10.16 35.53 0.38
N PRO A 599 -11.00 35.23 -0.63
CA PRO A 599 -10.74 34.12 -1.57
C PRO A 599 -9.45 34.27 -2.36
N THR A 600 -9.05 35.50 -2.70
CA THR A 600 -7.76 35.79 -3.35
C THR A 600 -6.57 35.33 -2.53
N GLN A 601 -6.62 35.51 -1.21
CA GLN A 601 -5.51 35.14 -0.34
C GLN A 601 -5.42 33.62 -0.15
N GLN A 602 -6.54 32.94 -0.02
CA GLN A 602 -6.59 31.47 -0.02
C GLN A 602 -6.07 30.89 -1.34
N TRP A 603 -6.48 31.46 -2.47
CA TRP A 603 -6.01 31.03 -3.80
C TRP A 603 -4.49 31.14 -3.94
N ILE A 604 -3.88 32.24 -3.48
CA ILE A 604 -2.42 32.39 -3.47
C ILE A 604 -1.75 31.37 -2.54
N ALA A 605 -2.29 31.16 -1.33
CA ALA A 605 -1.76 30.20 -0.37
C ALA A 605 -1.75 28.77 -0.93
N GLN A 606 -2.84 28.35 -1.59
CA GLN A 606 -2.91 27.04 -2.22
C GLN A 606 -1.98 26.91 -3.41
N GLY A 607 -1.83 27.95 -4.23
CA GLY A 607 -0.85 27.99 -5.33
C GLY A 607 0.58 27.78 -4.81
N LEU A 608 0.96 28.48 -3.74
CA LEU A 608 2.28 28.35 -3.11
C LEU A 608 2.48 26.99 -2.44
N GLY A 609 1.47 26.45 -1.75
CA GLY A 609 1.54 25.11 -1.15
C GLY A 609 1.65 23.99 -2.20
N THR A 610 1.02 24.18 -3.36
CA THR A 610 1.12 23.25 -4.50
C THR A 610 2.55 23.15 -5.04
N ILE A 611 3.35 24.23 -4.97
CA ILE A 611 4.78 24.17 -5.31
C ILE A 611 5.51 23.13 -4.46
N VAL A 612 5.22 23.08 -3.16
CA VAL A 612 5.84 22.10 -2.25
C VAL A 612 5.39 20.68 -2.61
N ALA A 613 4.09 20.48 -2.87
CA ALA A 613 3.53 19.18 -3.24
C ALA A 613 4.17 18.60 -4.52
N VAL A 614 4.47 19.45 -5.50
CA VAL A 614 5.10 19.08 -6.77
C VAL A 614 6.44 18.37 -6.59
N PHE A 615 7.25 18.79 -5.62
CA PHE A 615 8.55 18.17 -5.35
C PHE A 615 8.44 17.06 -4.32
N LEU A 616 7.60 17.27 -3.31
CA LEU A 616 7.48 16.37 -2.17
C LEU A 616 6.86 15.02 -2.55
N ALA A 617 5.76 15.02 -3.31
CA ALA A 617 5.04 13.78 -3.63
C ALA A 617 5.89 12.80 -4.47
N PRO A 618 6.60 13.22 -5.54
CA PRO A 618 7.54 12.35 -6.25
C PRO A 618 8.72 11.90 -5.38
N ALA A 619 9.23 12.76 -4.47
CA ALA A 619 10.38 12.42 -3.62
C ALA A 619 10.03 11.33 -2.61
N LEU A 620 8.87 11.46 -1.95
CA LEU A 620 8.35 10.45 -1.03
C LEU A 620 8.03 9.13 -1.75
N TYR A 621 7.49 9.20 -2.97
CA TYR A 621 7.28 8.00 -3.80
C TYR A 621 8.58 7.22 -4.04
N ILE A 622 9.66 7.90 -4.42
CA ILE A 622 10.97 7.26 -4.64
C ILE A 622 11.49 6.63 -3.34
N LEU A 623 11.33 7.32 -2.21
CA LEU A 623 11.71 6.79 -0.90
C LEU A 623 11.02 5.44 -0.63
N PHE A 624 9.70 5.34 -0.84
CA PHE A 624 8.97 4.10 -0.59
C PHE A 624 9.31 2.99 -1.56
N VAL A 625 9.46 3.28 -2.86
CA VAL A 625 9.82 2.27 -3.85
C VAL A 625 11.25 1.76 -3.67
N LYS A 626 12.16 2.61 -3.19
CA LYS A 626 13.54 2.22 -2.85
C LYS A 626 13.59 1.35 -1.59
N ALA A 627 12.78 1.67 -0.59
CA ALA A 627 12.66 0.87 0.63
C ALA A 627 11.97 -0.48 0.37
N TYR A 628 10.96 -0.50 -0.49
CA TYR A 628 10.12 -1.67 -0.77
C TYR A 628 9.97 -1.91 -2.29
N PRO A 629 10.94 -2.59 -2.92
CA PRO A 629 10.91 -2.89 -4.35
C PRO A 629 9.68 -3.71 -4.79
N CYS A 630 9.08 -4.48 -3.87
CA CYS A 630 7.87 -5.28 -4.13
C CYS A 630 6.65 -4.45 -4.59
N VAL A 631 6.62 -3.15 -4.31
CA VAL A 631 5.50 -2.27 -4.72
C VAL A 631 5.41 -2.13 -6.25
N ILE A 632 6.55 -2.21 -6.93
CA ILE A 632 6.64 -2.08 -8.39
C ILE A 632 6.96 -3.42 -9.08
N ASP A 633 7.23 -4.48 -8.33
CA ASP A 633 7.51 -5.80 -8.88
C ASP A 633 6.20 -6.57 -9.10
N PRO A 634 5.81 -6.85 -10.36
CA PRO A 634 4.59 -7.59 -10.66
C PRO A 634 4.64 -9.08 -10.26
N GLU A 635 5.83 -9.62 -9.95
CA GLU A 635 6.05 -11.03 -9.58
C GLU A 635 6.28 -11.25 -8.08
N ALA A 636 6.34 -10.18 -7.27
CA ALA A 636 6.53 -10.31 -5.82
C ALA A 636 5.36 -11.07 -5.17
N GLU A 637 5.67 -12.20 -4.51
CA GLU A 637 4.67 -13.06 -3.87
C GLU A 637 4.24 -12.54 -2.49
N THR A 638 5.12 -11.83 -1.77
CA THR A 638 4.86 -11.21 -0.48
C THR A 638 5.32 -9.76 -0.52
N CYS A 639 4.48 -8.85 -0.04
CA CYS A 639 4.80 -7.43 0.06
C CYS A 639 4.14 -6.84 1.31
N PRO A 640 4.83 -5.99 2.10
CA PRO A 640 4.22 -5.31 3.25
C PRO A 640 3.05 -4.38 2.89
N PHE A 641 2.90 -4.05 1.59
CA PHE A 641 1.84 -3.23 1.05
C PHE A 641 0.93 -4.08 0.14
N ALA A 642 -0.37 -4.12 0.45
CA ALA A 642 -1.36 -4.83 -0.34
C ALA A 642 -1.63 -4.18 -1.72
N GLY A 643 -1.20 -2.93 -1.94
CA GLY A 643 -1.27 -2.22 -3.22
C GLY A 643 -2.63 -2.24 -3.95
N PRO A 644 -3.80 -2.11 -3.27
CA PRO A 644 -5.12 -2.24 -3.90
C PRO A 644 -5.31 -1.32 -5.11
N SER A 645 -4.91 -0.05 -4.96
CA SER A 645 -5.08 0.96 -6.00
C SER A 645 -4.17 0.73 -7.19
N ILE A 646 -2.92 0.29 -6.96
CA ILE A 646 -1.96 -0.06 -8.02
C ILE A 646 -2.52 -1.20 -8.87
N ALA A 647 -2.93 -2.29 -8.22
CA ALA A 647 -3.45 -3.47 -8.89
C ALA A 647 -4.74 -3.15 -9.65
N ALA A 648 -5.64 -2.35 -9.08
CA ALA A 648 -6.88 -1.95 -9.74
C ALA A 648 -6.64 -1.09 -10.99
N TRP A 649 -5.69 -0.14 -10.93
CA TRP A 649 -5.34 0.71 -12.08
C TRP A 649 -4.67 -0.10 -13.19
N ARG A 650 -3.75 -1.00 -12.82
CA ARG A 650 -3.12 -1.94 -13.76
C ARG A 650 -4.16 -2.83 -14.44
N ALA A 651 -5.06 -3.43 -13.69
CA ALA A 651 -6.09 -4.33 -14.20
C ALA A 651 -7.01 -3.64 -15.22
N VAL A 652 -7.45 -2.41 -14.95
CA VAL A 652 -8.28 -1.63 -15.90
C VAL A 652 -7.48 -1.26 -17.14
N ALA A 653 -6.25 -0.78 -17.00
CA ALA A 653 -5.41 -0.43 -18.14
C ALA A 653 -5.16 -1.62 -19.06
N VAL A 654 -4.84 -2.80 -18.50
CA VAL A 654 -4.69 -4.04 -19.26
C VAL A 654 -6.02 -4.40 -19.92
N ALA A 655 -7.13 -4.42 -19.19
CA ALA A 655 -8.40 -4.89 -19.73
C ALA A 655 -8.98 -4.07 -20.88
N VAL A 656 -8.77 -2.76 -20.88
CA VAL A 656 -9.28 -1.90 -21.95
C VAL A 656 -8.38 -1.96 -23.19
N THR A 657 -7.09 -2.27 -23.01
CA THR A 657 -6.09 -2.26 -24.11
C THR A 657 -5.80 -3.64 -24.70
N ASP A 658 -6.12 -4.72 -23.99
CA ASP A 658 -5.89 -6.09 -24.46
C ASP A 658 -6.81 -6.43 -25.66
N PRO A 659 -6.30 -7.09 -26.72
CA PRO A 659 -7.13 -7.65 -27.79
C PRO A 659 -8.16 -8.66 -27.29
N VAL A 660 -7.86 -9.45 -26.24
CA VAL A 660 -8.79 -10.42 -25.65
C VAL A 660 -9.36 -9.84 -24.37
N PHE A 661 -10.69 -9.78 -24.26
CA PHE A 661 -11.36 -9.26 -23.06
C PHE A 661 -10.98 -10.11 -21.83
N PRO A 662 -10.18 -9.59 -20.88
CA PRO A 662 -9.59 -10.42 -19.82
C PRO A 662 -10.49 -10.59 -18.60
N VAL A 663 -11.72 -10.07 -18.65
CA VAL A 663 -12.70 -10.22 -17.57
C VAL A 663 -13.37 -11.61 -17.67
N PRO A 664 -13.42 -12.39 -16.57
CA PRO A 664 -14.20 -13.62 -16.52
C PRO A 664 -15.67 -13.36 -16.90
N ARG A 665 -16.25 -14.21 -17.77
CA ARG A 665 -17.64 -14.02 -18.23
C ARG A 665 -18.64 -13.98 -17.06
N THR A 666 -18.40 -14.78 -16.02
CA THR A 666 -19.23 -14.81 -14.80
C THR A 666 -19.18 -13.47 -14.04
N SER A 667 -17.99 -12.87 -13.93
CA SER A 667 -17.79 -11.55 -13.30
C SER A 667 -18.46 -10.44 -14.11
N GLY A 668 -18.28 -10.45 -15.44
CA GLY A 668 -18.88 -9.43 -16.33
C GLY A 668 -20.42 -9.43 -16.29
N ILE A 669 -21.06 -10.60 -16.32
CA ILE A 669 -22.53 -10.69 -16.24
C ILE A 669 -23.03 -10.19 -14.89
N PHE A 670 -22.42 -10.64 -13.78
CA PHE A 670 -22.80 -10.18 -12.45
C PHE A 670 -22.59 -8.67 -12.28
N ALA A 671 -21.49 -8.13 -12.79
CA ALA A 671 -21.20 -6.71 -12.77
C ALA A 671 -22.32 -5.90 -13.46
N ILE A 672 -22.78 -6.32 -14.64
CA ILE A 672 -23.84 -5.64 -15.37
C ILE A 672 -25.15 -5.67 -14.58
N VAL A 673 -25.57 -6.85 -14.11
CA VAL A 673 -26.81 -7.00 -13.34
C VAL A 673 -26.78 -6.16 -12.07
N PHE A 674 -25.67 -6.22 -11.33
CA PHE A 674 -25.52 -5.49 -10.08
C PHE A 674 -25.44 -3.97 -10.30
N ALA A 675 -24.77 -3.52 -11.37
CA ALA A 675 -24.71 -2.11 -11.74
C ALA A 675 -26.07 -1.57 -12.19
N CYS A 676 -26.84 -2.32 -12.99
CA CYS A 676 -28.21 -1.97 -13.36
C CYS A 676 -29.12 -1.90 -12.13
N PHE A 677 -28.97 -2.81 -11.17
CA PHE A 677 -29.70 -2.77 -9.90
C PHE A 677 -29.34 -1.53 -9.08
N GLY A 678 -28.04 -1.20 -8.96
CA GLY A 678 -27.59 0.01 -8.29
C GLY A 678 -28.13 1.29 -8.94
N GLY A 679 -28.09 1.38 -10.28
CA GLY A 679 -28.68 2.49 -11.03
C GLY A 679 -30.19 2.61 -10.82
N PHE A 680 -30.91 1.48 -10.87
CA PHE A 680 -32.34 1.44 -10.57
C PHE A 680 -32.65 1.94 -9.14
N MET A 681 -31.88 1.50 -8.15
CA MET A 681 -32.04 1.96 -6.76
C MET A 681 -31.76 3.47 -6.62
N SER A 682 -30.79 4.04 -7.34
CA SER A 682 -30.60 5.50 -7.41
C SER A 682 -31.81 6.25 -7.99
N ILE A 683 -32.48 5.68 -9.00
CA ILE A 683 -33.73 6.23 -9.57
C ILE A 683 -34.87 6.14 -8.56
N VAL A 684 -35.02 5.01 -7.86
CA VAL A 684 -36.03 4.82 -6.80
C VAL A 684 -35.80 5.81 -5.66
N ARG A 685 -34.55 6.09 -5.29
CA ARG A 685 -34.19 7.11 -4.30
C ARG A 685 -34.66 8.52 -4.68
N HIS A 686 -34.65 8.85 -5.97
CA HIS A 686 -35.05 10.17 -6.48
C HIS A 686 -36.55 10.32 -6.74
N TYR A 687 -37.21 9.28 -7.27
CA TYR A 687 -38.60 9.36 -7.71
C TYR A 687 -39.59 8.55 -6.87
N GLY A 688 -39.16 7.47 -6.22
CA GLY A 688 -40.02 6.51 -5.54
C GLY A 688 -40.46 6.92 -4.13
N TYR A 689 -39.60 7.61 -3.36
CA TYR A 689 -39.91 8.00 -1.98
C TYR A 689 -40.54 9.39 -1.87
N LYS A 690 -41.77 9.56 -2.36
CA LYS A 690 -42.56 10.80 -2.23
C LYS A 690 -43.72 10.65 -1.25
N GLY A 691 -44.16 11.75 -0.62
CA GLY A 691 -45.30 11.77 0.31
C GLY A 691 -45.03 10.99 1.60
N LYS A 692 -45.95 10.08 2.00
CA LYS A 692 -45.82 9.28 3.24
C LYS A 692 -44.61 8.33 3.25
N MET A 693 -44.02 8.02 2.09
CA MET A 693 -42.85 7.14 1.95
C MET A 693 -41.51 7.88 2.10
N ALA A 694 -41.49 9.21 2.18
CA ALA A 694 -40.27 10.01 2.33
C ALA A 694 -39.46 9.63 3.59
N LYS A 695 -40.13 9.16 4.66
CA LYS A 695 -39.49 8.66 5.89
C LYS A 695 -38.54 7.48 5.66
N TYR A 696 -38.77 6.67 4.63
CA TYR A 696 -37.93 5.51 4.31
C TYR A 696 -36.70 5.88 3.47
N ARG A 697 -36.63 7.10 2.92
CA ARG A 697 -35.50 7.59 2.12
C ARG A 697 -34.18 7.60 2.91
N VAL A 698 -34.26 7.81 4.22
CA VAL A 698 -33.11 7.82 5.16
C VAL A 698 -32.48 6.44 5.34
N TYR A 699 -33.26 5.36 5.13
CA TYR A 699 -32.80 3.98 5.23
C TYR A 699 -32.39 3.39 3.87
N HIS A 700 -32.51 4.17 2.79
CA HIS A 700 -32.12 3.72 1.46
C HIS A 700 -30.60 3.51 1.40
N PRO A 701 -30.10 2.31 1.06
CA PRO A 701 -28.66 2.06 1.00
C PRO A 701 -27.98 2.94 -0.05
N ASN A 702 -26.80 3.48 0.29
CA ASN A 702 -25.98 4.16 -0.69
C ASN A 702 -25.19 3.12 -1.51
N PHE A 703 -25.69 2.79 -2.70
CA PHE A 703 -25.06 1.78 -3.58
C PHE A 703 -23.67 2.18 -4.08
N MET A 704 -23.34 3.48 -4.10
CA MET A 704 -21.96 3.93 -4.36
C MET A 704 -21.02 3.48 -3.24
N CYS A 705 -21.46 3.55 -1.99
CA CYS A 705 -20.70 3.11 -0.82
C CYS A 705 -20.65 1.58 -0.71
N ILE A 706 -21.71 0.87 -1.09
CA ILE A 706 -21.71 -0.61 -1.16
C ILE A 706 -20.63 -1.11 -2.13
N GLY A 707 -20.45 -0.43 -3.27
CA GLY A 707 -19.40 -0.75 -4.24
C GLY A 707 -17.97 -0.55 -3.75
N LEU A 708 -17.79 0.18 -2.65
CA LEU A 708 -16.50 0.49 -2.05
C LEU A 708 -16.13 -0.43 -0.87
N ALA A 709 -17.12 -1.08 -0.22
CA ALA A 709 -16.96 -2.12 0.79
C ALA A 709 -15.92 -1.82 1.91
N PHE A 710 -16.32 -1.11 2.98
CA PHE A 710 -15.50 -0.85 4.17
C PHE A 710 -16.14 -1.30 5.50
N THR A 711 -15.37 -1.28 6.59
CA THR A 711 -15.76 -1.67 7.96
C THR A 711 -16.63 -0.62 8.70
N MET A 712 -17.15 -0.97 9.89
CA MET A 712 -18.15 -0.17 10.64
C MET A 712 -17.54 1.02 11.40
N GLY A 713 -17.24 2.11 10.70
CA GLY A 713 -16.66 3.31 11.33
C GLY A 713 -17.59 4.15 12.22
N ALA A 714 -18.82 4.48 11.78
CA ALA A 714 -19.65 5.51 12.44
C ALA A 714 -20.53 5.05 13.62
N VAL A 715 -20.45 3.79 14.03
CA VAL A 715 -21.32 3.25 15.09
C VAL A 715 -20.80 3.54 16.51
N PRO A 716 -19.49 3.43 16.80
CA PRO A 716 -18.93 3.88 18.08
C PRO A 716 -19.22 5.37 18.36
N SER A 717 -19.09 6.24 17.35
CA SER A 717 -19.38 7.67 17.47
C SER A 717 -20.86 7.95 17.74
N TYR A 718 -21.79 7.17 17.17
CA TYR A 718 -23.22 7.23 17.49
C TYR A 718 -23.50 6.95 18.98
N PHE A 719 -22.93 5.86 19.51
CA PHE A 719 -23.11 5.52 20.92
C PHE A 719 -22.40 6.50 21.86
N TRP A 720 -21.25 7.05 21.45
CA TRP A 720 -20.53 8.07 22.21
C TRP A 720 -21.29 9.40 22.28
N ALA A 721 -21.80 9.88 21.14
CA ALA A 721 -22.65 11.07 21.06
C ALA A 721 -23.90 10.92 21.94
N LYS A 722 -24.50 9.72 21.98
CA LYS A 722 -25.66 9.41 22.81
C LYS A 722 -25.33 9.33 24.31
N ARG A 723 -24.15 8.81 24.67
CA ARG A 723 -23.74 8.61 26.06
C ARG A 723 -23.15 9.85 26.71
N SER A 724 -22.42 10.68 25.96
CA SER A 724 -21.76 11.87 26.48
C SER A 724 -21.64 12.99 25.42
N PRO A 725 -22.68 13.80 25.22
CA PRO A 725 -22.69 14.90 24.24
C PRO A 725 -21.55 15.91 24.45
N LYS A 726 -21.27 16.30 25.70
CA LYS A 726 -20.20 17.26 26.03
C LYS A 726 -18.80 16.80 25.58
N SER A 727 -18.51 15.51 25.71
CA SER A 727 -17.23 14.93 25.27
C SER A 727 -17.18 14.81 23.74
N PHE A 728 -18.31 14.47 23.12
CA PHE A 728 -18.44 14.41 21.67
C PHE A 728 -18.32 15.80 21.01
N ASP A 729 -18.81 16.87 21.61
CA ASP A 729 -18.65 18.22 21.04
C ASP A 729 -17.18 18.71 21.11
N ILE A 730 -16.47 18.33 22.17
CA ILE A 730 -15.05 18.69 22.36
C ILE A 730 -14.12 17.86 21.47
N TYR A 731 -14.37 16.54 21.35
CA TYR A 731 -13.46 15.59 20.68
C TYR A 731 -14.02 14.96 19.39
N GLY A 732 -15.32 15.01 19.15
CA GLY A 732 -16.01 14.33 18.04
C GLY A 732 -16.02 15.11 16.72
N PHE A 733 -16.13 16.44 16.73
CA PHE A 733 -15.94 17.24 15.50
C PHE A 733 -14.47 17.42 15.14
N ALA A 734 -13.63 17.44 16.17
CA ALA A 734 -12.20 17.56 16.06
C ALA A 734 -11.61 16.26 16.57
N ILE A 735 -11.79 15.16 15.83
CA ILE A 735 -11.17 13.87 16.17
C ILE A 735 -9.67 13.95 15.93
N ALA A 736 -9.04 14.80 16.74
CA ALA A 736 -7.64 15.12 16.78
C ALA A 736 -6.89 13.85 17.17
N ALA A 737 -7.46 13.02 18.05
CA ALA A 737 -6.93 11.68 18.32
C ALA A 737 -6.74 10.86 17.03
N VAL A 738 -7.74 10.81 16.13
CA VAL A 738 -7.70 10.00 14.91
C VAL A 738 -6.77 10.58 13.86
N ARG A 739 -6.83 11.89 13.64
CA ARG A 739 -5.85 12.57 12.77
C ARG A 739 -4.42 12.37 13.31
N GLY A 740 -4.27 12.26 14.63
CA GLY A 740 -3.03 11.89 15.31
C GLY A 740 -2.60 10.47 15.03
N LEU A 741 -3.49 9.49 15.14
CA LEU A 741 -3.20 8.09 14.79
C LEU A 741 -2.77 7.96 13.33
N ILE A 742 -3.53 8.53 12.38
CA ILE A 742 -3.24 8.55 10.93
C ILE A 742 -1.85 9.16 10.66
N ALA A 743 -1.58 10.33 11.23
CA ALA A 743 -0.31 11.01 11.05
C ALA A 743 0.84 10.24 11.73
N GLY A 744 0.63 9.68 12.92
CA GLY A 744 1.62 8.92 13.68
C GLY A 744 2.01 7.61 13.00
N GLU A 745 1.02 6.85 12.53
CA GLU A 745 1.26 5.61 11.76
C GLU A 745 1.98 5.92 10.44
N GLY A 746 1.49 6.93 9.72
CA GLY A 746 2.06 7.31 8.43
C GLY A 746 3.51 7.77 8.51
N ILE A 747 3.83 8.66 9.46
CA ILE A 747 5.21 9.13 9.69
C ILE A 747 6.08 8.00 10.25
N GLY A 748 5.54 7.15 11.12
CA GLY A 748 6.24 5.94 11.59
C GLY A 748 6.60 5.02 10.42
N GLY A 749 5.70 4.86 9.44
CA GLY A 749 5.95 4.13 8.20
C GLY A 749 7.06 4.73 7.34
N VAL A 750 7.15 6.06 7.26
CA VAL A 750 8.24 6.78 6.57
C VAL A 750 9.58 6.54 7.29
N LEU A 751 9.59 6.63 8.62
CA LEU A 751 10.80 6.38 9.41
C LEU A 751 11.28 4.94 9.25
N ASN A 752 10.36 3.96 9.25
CA ASN A 752 10.70 2.56 8.99
C ASN A 752 11.23 2.37 7.56
N ALA A 753 10.69 3.07 6.56
CA ALA A 753 11.23 3.05 5.20
C ALA A 753 12.68 3.59 5.16
N VAL A 754 12.97 4.65 5.91
CA VAL A 754 14.33 5.18 6.08
C VAL A 754 15.23 4.16 6.78
N PHE A 755 14.76 3.51 7.85
CA PHE A 755 15.51 2.45 8.54
C PHE A 755 15.77 1.23 7.65
N GLN A 756 14.83 0.89 6.77
CA GLN A 756 14.98 -0.17 5.78
C GLN A 756 16.11 0.17 4.79
N ILE A 757 16.11 1.39 4.25
CA ILE A 757 17.16 1.87 3.35
C ILE A 757 18.51 1.96 4.06
N ALA A 758 18.52 2.36 5.33
CA ALA A 758 19.73 2.45 6.16
C ALA A 758 20.25 1.08 6.63
N GLY A 759 19.48 -0.01 6.45
CA GLY A 759 19.84 -1.35 6.91
C GLY A 759 19.76 -1.57 8.42
N ILE A 760 19.02 -0.71 9.14
CA ILE A 760 18.85 -0.74 10.61
C ILE A 760 17.45 -1.30 10.99
N ALA A 761 16.59 -1.56 10.00
CA ALA A 761 15.25 -2.11 10.23
C ALA A 761 15.29 -3.47 10.94
N GLY A 762 14.28 -3.70 11.80
CA GLY A 762 14.07 -4.98 12.46
C GLY A 762 13.67 -6.10 11.48
N PRO A 763 13.69 -7.37 11.91
CA PRO A 763 13.30 -8.50 11.07
C PRO A 763 11.86 -8.33 10.55
N ASP A 764 11.65 -8.52 9.25
CA ASP A 764 10.34 -8.39 8.61
C ASP A 764 9.45 -9.62 8.94
N PRO A 765 8.28 -9.44 9.57
CA PRO A 765 7.37 -10.54 9.90
C PRO A 765 6.62 -11.14 8.69
N TYR A 766 6.65 -10.51 7.51
CA TYR A 766 6.03 -11.04 6.28
C TYR A 766 6.99 -11.88 5.43
N ASP A 767 8.20 -12.07 5.93
CA ASP A 767 9.26 -12.82 5.28
C ASP A 767 9.25 -14.27 5.79
N GLU A 768 8.29 -15.07 5.31
CA GLU A 768 8.25 -16.52 5.57
C GLU A 768 9.50 -17.26 5.04
N SER A 769 10.35 -16.59 4.26
CA SER A 769 11.65 -17.11 3.83
C SER A 769 12.74 -17.06 4.91
N GLY A 770 12.49 -16.47 6.09
CA GLY A 770 13.52 -16.39 7.14
C GLY A 770 14.79 -15.67 6.69
N GLY A 771 14.70 -14.86 5.64
CA GLY A 771 15.83 -14.25 4.98
C GLY A 771 15.39 -12.90 4.49
N ASN A 772 15.46 -11.92 5.40
CA ASN A 772 15.25 -10.48 5.20
C ASN A 772 15.19 -10.04 3.72
N GLY A 773 14.58 -8.89 3.48
CA GLY A 773 15.04 -7.92 2.46
C GLY A 773 16.55 -7.55 2.49
N ARG A 774 17.41 -8.31 3.17
CA ARG A 774 18.78 -8.56 2.75
C ARG A 774 18.71 -9.30 1.42
N SER A 775 18.90 -8.56 0.34
CA SER A 775 19.35 -9.15 -0.92
C SER A 775 20.38 -10.23 -0.58
N ALA A 776 20.14 -11.49 -0.96
CA ALA A 776 21.05 -12.58 -0.65
C ALA A 776 22.46 -12.20 -1.13
N LYS A 777 23.48 -12.57 -0.36
CA LYS A 777 24.85 -12.11 -0.63
C LYS A 777 25.82 -13.26 -0.58
N VAL A 778 26.73 -13.26 -1.54
CA VAL A 778 27.95 -14.06 -1.47
C VAL A 778 29.04 -13.19 -0.85
N THR A 779 29.70 -13.73 0.17
CA THR A 779 30.66 -13.01 0.99
C THR A 779 31.99 -13.75 1.01
N THR A 780 33.09 -13.02 0.86
CA THR A 780 34.46 -13.55 0.94
C THR A 780 35.10 -13.09 2.24
N PHE A 781 35.63 -14.04 3.00
CA PHE A 781 36.39 -13.79 4.22
C PHE A 781 37.85 -14.19 4.02
N SER A 782 38.77 -13.36 4.53
CA SER A 782 40.18 -13.69 4.69
C SER A 782 40.40 -14.26 6.09
N VAL A 783 40.97 -15.44 6.17
CA VAL A 783 41.24 -16.15 7.44
C VAL A 783 42.69 -15.90 7.85
N GLY A 784 42.91 -15.32 9.03
CA GLY A 784 44.23 -15.14 9.63
C GLY A 784 44.79 -16.45 10.20
N ASN A 785 46.10 -16.48 10.46
CA ASN A 785 46.77 -17.68 11.00
C ASN A 785 46.29 -18.08 12.41
N ASP A 786 45.59 -17.19 13.11
CA ASP A 786 44.96 -17.39 14.42
C ASP A 786 43.48 -17.84 14.31
N GLY A 787 42.98 -18.06 13.09
CA GLY A 787 41.59 -18.43 12.83
C GLY A 787 40.62 -17.25 12.81
N THR A 788 41.11 -16.01 12.94
CA THR A 788 40.23 -14.82 12.84
C THR A 788 39.80 -14.58 11.39
N THR A 789 38.51 -14.31 11.18
CA THR A 789 37.96 -14.06 9.85
C THR A 789 37.71 -12.57 9.63
N THR A 790 38.29 -12.00 8.59
CA THR A 790 38.07 -10.60 8.19
C THR A 790 37.30 -10.54 6.87
N LEU A 791 36.31 -9.66 6.77
CA LEU A 791 35.52 -9.50 5.56
C LEU A 791 36.37 -8.86 4.45
N SER A 792 36.54 -9.56 3.32
CA SER A 792 37.37 -9.09 2.19
C SER A 792 36.56 -8.61 0.98
N GLY A 793 35.34 -9.08 0.79
CA GLY A 793 34.52 -8.73 -0.37
C GLY A 793 33.10 -9.28 -0.28
N GLN A 794 32.15 -8.68 -0.98
CA GLN A 794 30.75 -9.11 -0.97
C GLN A 794 30.04 -8.71 -2.27
N ALA A 795 29.20 -9.59 -2.80
CA ALA A 795 28.34 -9.31 -3.96
C ALA A 795 26.90 -9.73 -3.69
N THR A 796 25.95 -9.10 -4.39
CA THR A 796 24.53 -9.43 -4.27
C THR A 796 24.16 -10.56 -5.22
N THR A 797 23.37 -11.52 -4.73
CA THR A 797 22.86 -12.71 -5.42
C THR A 797 21.33 -12.64 -5.51
N THR A 798 20.75 -13.54 -6.30
CA THR A 798 19.30 -13.55 -6.53
C THR A 798 18.47 -14.29 -5.48
N GLY A 799 19.12 -14.86 -4.45
CA GLY A 799 18.45 -15.60 -3.39
C GLY A 799 18.25 -17.07 -3.71
N GLY A 800 18.06 -17.89 -2.67
CA GLY A 800 17.94 -19.34 -2.80
C GLY A 800 19.25 -20.06 -3.12
N ASP A 801 20.41 -19.44 -2.83
CA ASP A 801 21.73 -20.05 -3.03
C ASP A 801 21.91 -21.25 -2.10
N VAL A 802 22.08 -22.46 -2.65
CA VAL A 802 22.21 -23.71 -1.87
C VAL A 802 23.60 -24.31 -1.92
N HIS A 803 24.42 -23.96 -2.92
CA HIS A 803 25.78 -24.47 -3.07
C HIS A 803 26.62 -23.55 -3.98
N GLY A 804 27.92 -23.45 -3.67
CA GLY A 804 28.89 -22.72 -4.50
C GLY A 804 30.14 -23.54 -4.80
N SER A 805 30.74 -23.35 -5.98
CA SER A 805 32.01 -23.99 -6.36
C SER A 805 32.91 -23.04 -7.13
N PHE A 806 34.22 -23.20 -6.97
CA PHE A 806 35.23 -22.45 -7.71
C PHE A 806 35.54 -23.12 -9.06
N TYR A 807 35.82 -22.31 -10.08
CA TYR A 807 36.20 -22.79 -11.40
C TYR A 807 36.99 -21.75 -12.22
N GLY A 808 37.66 -22.20 -13.29
CA GLY A 808 38.36 -21.34 -14.25
C GLY A 808 39.55 -20.55 -13.68
N GLY A 809 40.22 -19.74 -14.52
CA GLY A 809 41.49 -19.11 -14.15
C GLY A 809 42.69 -20.06 -14.28
N SER A 810 43.91 -19.52 -14.16
CA SER A 810 45.16 -20.30 -14.23
C SER A 810 45.36 -21.25 -13.05
N ASP A 811 44.68 -20.99 -11.94
CA ASP A 811 44.72 -21.75 -10.68
C ASP A 811 43.41 -22.52 -10.41
N GLY A 812 42.43 -22.46 -11.31
CA GLY A 812 41.11 -23.07 -11.12
C GLY A 812 40.19 -22.32 -10.15
N LYS A 813 40.59 -21.13 -9.67
CA LYS A 813 39.85 -20.33 -8.67
C LYS A 813 39.55 -18.89 -9.13
N GLY A 814 39.59 -18.63 -10.43
CA GLY A 814 39.31 -17.29 -10.98
C GLY A 814 37.84 -16.87 -10.94
N PHE A 815 36.91 -17.83 -10.82
CA PHE A 815 35.46 -17.60 -10.84
C PHE A 815 34.76 -18.47 -9.80
N VAL A 816 33.56 -18.06 -9.40
CA VAL A 816 32.65 -18.83 -8.54
C VAL A 816 31.29 -18.99 -9.21
N VAL A 817 30.72 -20.19 -9.14
CA VAL A 817 29.36 -20.49 -9.58
C VAL A 817 28.49 -20.78 -8.36
N LEU A 818 27.29 -20.24 -8.34
CA LEU A 818 26.27 -20.46 -7.32
C LEU A 818 25.08 -21.20 -7.93
N SER A 819 24.57 -22.20 -7.22
CA SER A 819 23.34 -22.94 -7.58
C SER A 819 22.17 -22.38 -6.78
N GLU A 820 21.15 -21.92 -7.49
CA GLU A 820 19.97 -21.23 -6.93
C GLU A 820 18.74 -22.14 -7.05
N TYR A 821 18.25 -22.67 -5.92
CA TYR A 821 17.25 -23.75 -5.88
C TYR A 821 15.86 -23.30 -6.33
N ASP A 822 15.29 -22.27 -5.69
CA ASP A 822 13.93 -21.79 -6.00
C ASP A 822 13.85 -21.04 -7.33
N PRO A 823 14.84 -20.19 -7.70
CA PRO A 823 14.80 -19.48 -8.99
C PRO A 823 15.11 -20.36 -10.22
N SER A 824 15.50 -21.63 -10.01
CA SER A 824 15.89 -22.58 -11.05
C SER A 824 17.08 -22.12 -11.90
N THR A 825 18.07 -21.46 -11.29
CA THR A 825 19.18 -20.80 -12.01
C THR A 825 20.55 -21.18 -11.46
N ILE A 826 21.58 -20.97 -12.29
CA ILE A 826 22.96 -20.83 -11.82
C ILE A 826 23.47 -19.42 -12.16
N SER A 827 24.21 -18.82 -11.23
CA SER A 827 24.81 -17.50 -11.39
C SER A 827 26.33 -17.59 -11.22
N THR A 828 27.09 -16.87 -12.04
CA THR A 828 28.56 -16.88 -11.99
C THR A 828 29.12 -15.51 -11.69
N TYR A 829 30.23 -15.46 -10.97
CA TYR A 829 30.93 -14.23 -10.58
C TYR A 829 32.43 -14.36 -10.81
N LYS A 830 33.06 -13.24 -11.18
CA LYS A 830 34.52 -13.14 -11.27
C LYS A 830 35.11 -12.80 -9.91
N LEU A 831 36.19 -13.48 -9.53
CA LEU A 831 36.93 -13.21 -8.30
C LEU A 831 38.12 -12.27 -8.57
N PRO A 832 38.50 -11.42 -7.59
CA PRO A 832 37.90 -11.23 -6.27
C PRO A 832 36.56 -10.48 -6.32
N LEU A 833 35.68 -10.73 -5.33
CA LEU A 833 34.40 -10.02 -5.21
C LEU A 833 34.59 -8.61 -4.61
N THR A 834 33.85 -7.65 -5.13
CA THR A 834 33.70 -6.29 -4.62
C THR A 834 32.21 -5.93 -4.49
N SER A 835 31.88 -4.88 -3.74
CA SER A 835 30.50 -4.39 -3.61
C SER A 835 29.84 -4.00 -4.94
N SER A 836 30.65 -3.80 -5.99
CA SER A 836 30.22 -3.51 -7.36
C SER A 836 30.25 -4.73 -8.30
N SER A 837 30.62 -5.91 -7.81
CA SER A 837 30.64 -7.13 -8.62
C SER A 837 29.24 -7.48 -9.12
N THR A 838 29.11 -7.64 -10.43
CA THR A 838 27.88 -8.06 -11.10
C THR A 838 27.98 -9.52 -11.53
N VAL A 839 26.82 -10.12 -11.77
CA VAL A 839 26.72 -11.48 -12.34
C VAL A 839 27.34 -11.49 -13.73
N LEU A 840 28.27 -12.42 -13.97
CA LEU A 840 28.92 -12.65 -15.26
C LEU A 840 27.97 -13.39 -16.23
N GLN A 841 27.40 -14.50 -15.78
CA GLN A 841 26.35 -15.22 -16.50
C GLN A 841 25.27 -15.70 -15.54
N LYS A 842 24.02 -15.60 -15.99
CA LYS A 842 22.86 -16.21 -15.33
C LYS A 842 22.19 -17.16 -16.31
N ILE A 843 22.12 -18.45 -15.94
CA ILE A 843 21.55 -19.50 -16.79
C ILE A 843 20.32 -20.05 -16.08
N LYS A 844 19.13 -19.86 -16.68
CA LYS A 844 17.86 -20.36 -16.17
C LYS A 844 17.50 -21.70 -16.79
N PHE A 845 17.10 -22.64 -15.96
CA PHE A 845 16.65 -23.95 -16.36
C PHE A 845 15.14 -23.99 -16.52
N THR A 846 14.68 -24.77 -17.49
CA THR A 846 13.27 -25.03 -17.76
C THR A 846 13.06 -26.53 -17.92
N GLN A 847 11.83 -26.98 -17.65
CA GLN A 847 11.38 -28.34 -17.92
C GLN A 847 9.99 -28.29 -18.57
N SER A 848 9.75 -29.16 -19.54
CA SER A 848 8.48 -29.23 -20.27
C SER A 848 7.40 -30.02 -19.51
N LYS A 849 7.81 -30.89 -18.58
CA LYS A 849 6.93 -31.74 -17.78
C LYS A 849 7.45 -31.82 -16.35
N ALA A 850 6.56 -31.76 -15.37
CA ALA A 850 6.89 -32.01 -13.96
C ALA A 850 7.34 -33.47 -13.73
N GLY A 851 8.27 -33.66 -12.80
CA GLY A 851 8.76 -34.98 -12.40
C GLY A 851 7.73 -35.78 -11.59
N PRO A 852 8.01 -37.07 -11.31
CA PRO A 852 7.07 -37.96 -10.61
C PRO A 852 6.69 -37.51 -9.19
N VAL A 853 7.58 -36.79 -8.50
CA VAL A 853 7.35 -36.29 -7.13
C VAL A 853 6.85 -34.85 -7.19
N SER A 854 5.54 -34.67 -7.39
CA SER A 854 4.91 -33.36 -7.67
C SER A 854 5.20 -32.26 -6.63
N SER A 855 5.43 -32.62 -5.37
CA SER A 855 5.75 -31.68 -4.28
C SER A 855 7.19 -31.16 -4.29
N ARG A 856 8.10 -31.80 -5.05
CA ARG A 856 9.54 -31.48 -5.09
C ARG A 856 10.13 -31.36 -6.49
N GLN A 857 9.36 -31.72 -7.52
CA GLN A 857 9.77 -31.79 -8.92
C GLN A 857 8.79 -31.06 -9.85
N ASN A 858 8.10 -30.05 -9.34
CA ASN A 858 7.21 -29.17 -10.11
C ASN A 858 7.99 -28.21 -11.03
N ALA A 859 9.20 -27.82 -10.64
CA ALA A 859 10.12 -26.99 -11.43
C ALA A 859 11.54 -27.60 -11.39
N PRO A 860 12.48 -27.14 -12.25
CA PRO A 860 13.89 -27.48 -12.13
C PRO A 860 14.47 -26.91 -10.84
N HIS A 861 15.31 -27.68 -10.15
CA HIS A 861 15.89 -27.29 -8.86
C HIS A 861 17.37 -27.68 -8.83
N PRO A 862 18.27 -26.84 -9.39
CA PRO A 862 19.71 -27.09 -9.35
C PRO A 862 20.19 -27.01 -7.90
N HIS A 863 20.86 -28.06 -7.43
CA HIS A 863 21.21 -28.16 -6.01
C HIS A 863 22.73 -28.10 -5.75
N SER A 864 23.57 -28.47 -6.71
CA SER A 864 25.03 -28.31 -6.57
C SER A 864 25.68 -28.01 -7.90
N ALA A 865 26.91 -27.50 -7.84
CA ALA A 865 27.75 -27.26 -9.00
C ALA A 865 29.11 -27.92 -8.76
N ILE A 866 29.47 -28.88 -9.59
CA ILE A 866 30.60 -29.78 -9.38
C ILE A 866 31.61 -29.56 -10.51
N THR A 867 32.74 -28.93 -10.19
CA THR A 867 33.81 -28.70 -11.15
C THR A 867 34.54 -30.00 -11.45
N GLY A 868 34.77 -30.31 -12.73
CA GLY A 868 35.52 -31.49 -13.14
C GLY A 868 36.99 -31.42 -12.70
N PRO A 869 37.67 -32.56 -12.44
CA PRO A 869 39.07 -32.56 -11.97
C PRO A 869 40.07 -31.91 -12.94
N MET A 870 39.74 -31.90 -14.23
CA MET A 870 40.54 -31.24 -15.28
C MET A 870 40.28 -29.74 -15.41
N GLY A 871 39.29 -29.18 -14.70
CA GLY A 871 38.89 -27.76 -14.79
C GLY A 871 38.15 -27.36 -16.07
N ASN A 872 37.89 -28.32 -16.99
CA ASN A 872 37.31 -28.04 -18.31
C ASN A 872 35.78 -28.14 -18.37
N TYR A 873 35.14 -28.74 -17.36
CA TYR A 873 33.69 -28.99 -17.35
C TYR A 873 33.08 -28.73 -15.97
N LEU A 874 31.80 -28.37 -15.97
CA LEU A 874 30.97 -28.20 -14.77
C LEU A 874 29.75 -29.12 -14.89
N VAL A 875 29.42 -29.84 -13.82
CA VAL A 875 28.21 -30.68 -13.75
C VAL A 875 27.30 -30.12 -12.66
N VAL A 876 26.03 -29.90 -13.00
CA VAL A 876 25.00 -29.34 -12.11
C VAL A 876 23.88 -30.36 -11.98
N PRO A 877 23.80 -31.10 -10.86
CA PRO A 877 22.64 -31.93 -10.54
C PRO A 877 21.37 -31.08 -10.35
N ASP A 878 20.32 -31.46 -11.06
CA ASP A 878 19.00 -30.84 -11.04
C ASP A 878 18.00 -31.82 -10.42
N LEU A 879 17.66 -31.57 -9.16
CA LEU A 879 16.74 -32.39 -8.38
C LEU A 879 15.34 -32.40 -9.00
N GLY A 880 14.91 -31.25 -9.52
CA GLY A 880 13.57 -31.05 -10.04
C GLY A 880 13.30 -31.77 -11.36
N ALA A 881 14.33 -31.84 -12.23
CA ALA A 881 14.20 -32.41 -13.57
C ALA A 881 14.72 -33.85 -13.70
N ASP A 882 15.34 -34.43 -12.67
CA ASP A 882 16.07 -35.71 -12.74
C ASP A 882 17.20 -35.71 -13.79
N LEU A 883 17.90 -34.58 -13.91
CA LEU A 883 18.98 -34.38 -14.89
C LEU A 883 20.30 -34.01 -14.23
N LEU A 884 21.39 -34.41 -14.86
CA LEU A 884 22.72 -33.83 -14.66
C LEU A 884 23.00 -32.90 -15.83
N ARG A 885 23.00 -31.59 -15.56
CA ARG A 885 23.27 -30.56 -16.57
C ARG A 885 24.78 -30.38 -16.71
N ILE A 886 25.30 -30.45 -17.92
CA ILE A 886 26.74 -30.42 -18.18
C ILE A 886 27.07 -29.13 -18.93
N PHE A 887 28.17 -28.48 -18.54
CA PHE A 887 28.71 -27.31 -19.20
C PHE A 887 30.19 -27.49 -19.50
N SER A 888 30.65 -26.99 -20.64
CA SER A 888 32.08 -26.76 -20.88
C SER A 888 32.48 -25.38 -20.36
N ILE A 889 33.70 -25.30 -19.83
CA ILE A 889 34.26 -24.10 -19.21
C ILE A 889 35.27 -23.46 -20.15
N ASN A 890 35.10 -22.18 -20.46
CA ASN A 890 36.18 -21.36 -20.98
C ASN A 890 37.01 -20.85 -19.79
N THR A 891 38.20 -21.40 -19.59
CA THR A 891 39.03 -21.12 -18.40
C THR A 891 39.55 -19.68 -18.35
N THR A 892 39.68 -18.99 -19.48
CA THR A 892 40.16 -17.60 -19.53
C THR A 892 39.04 -16.60 -19.23
N THR A 893 37.85 -16.80 -19.81
CA THR A 893 36.73 -15.85 -19.67
C THR A 893 35.77 -16.20 -18.54
N GLY A 894 35.78 -17.44 -18.06
CA GLY A 894 34.83 -17.95 -17.07
C GLY A 894 33.46 -18.29 -17.65
N ASN A 895 33.29 -18.21 -18.98
CA ASN A 895 31.99 -18.49 -19.61
C ASN A 895 31.70 -19.99 -19.66
N LEU A 896 30.46 -20.34 -19.31
CA LEU A 896 29.88 -21.67 -19.37
C LEU A 896 29.11 -21.84 -20.68
N THR A 897 29.35 -22.95 -21.39
CA THR A 897 28.62 -23.32 -22.61
C THR A 897 27.87 -24.63 -22.37
N THR A 898 26.58 -24.66 -22.70
CA THR A 898 25.70 -25.82 -22.41
C THR A 898 26.08 -27.02 -23.28
N CYS A 899 26.21 -28.19 -22.65
CA CYS A 899 26.45 -29.48 -23.28
C CYS A 899 25.23 -30.41 -23.14
N PRO A 900 25.19 -31.54 -23.87
CA PRO A 900 24.15 -32.56 -23.68
C PRO A 900 24.06 -33.00 -22.22
N THR A 901 22.83 -33.05 -21.69
CA THR A 901 22.58 -33.46 -20.30
C THR A 901 22.57 -34.98 -20.16
N ALA A 902 22.81 -35.50 -18.96
CA ALA A 902 22.63 -36.91 -18.63
C ALA A 902 21.39 -37.09 -17.74
N SER A 903 20.66 -38.20 -17.89
CA SER A 903 19.38 -38.42 -17.20
C SER A 903 19.49 -39.44 -16.07
N ALA A 904 19.06 -39.06 -14.86
CA ALA A 904 18.88 -39.95 -13.72
C ALA A 904 17.58 -40.79 -13.90
N ASN A 905 17.26 -41.69 -12.97
CA ASN A 905 15.95 -42.34 -13.03
C ASN A 905 14.86 -41.34 -12.62
N ALA A 906 13.65 -41.55 -13.10
CA ALA A 906 12.53 -40.71 -12.74
C ALA A 906 12.22 -40.83 -11.23
N GLY A 907 12.19 -39.70 -10.53
CA GLY A 907 11.97 -39.61 -9.08
C GLY A 907 13.23 -39.76 -8.22
N ASP A 908 14.43 -39.79 -8.82
CA ASP A 908 15.69 -39.88 -8.08
C ASP A 908 16.02 -38.58 -7.32
N GLY A 909 15.84 -37.44 -7.98
CA GLY A 909 16.18 -36.11 -7.46
C GLY A 909 17.67 -35.95 -7.17
N PRO A 910 18.56 -35.93 -8.18
CA PRO A 910 20.00 -35.84 -7.99
C PRO A 910 20.38 -34.51 -7.30
N ARG A 911 21.20 -34.58 -6.24
CA ARG A 911 21.45 -33.45 -5.32
C ARG A 911 22.91 -32.99 -5.32
N HIS A 912 23.82 -33.81 -4.78
CA HIS A 912 25.27 -33.55 -4.69
C HIS A 912 26.04 -34.63 -5.47
N GLY A 913 27.33 -34.39 -5.74
CA GLY A 913 28.17 -35.39 -6.38
C GLY A 913 29.66 -35.17 -6.15
N ALA A 914 30.43 -36.25 -6.29
CA ALA A 914 31.87 -36.27 -6.03
C ALA A 914 32.61 -37.08 -7.10
N TRP A 915 33.75 -36.54 -7.55
CA TRP A 915 34.61 -37.19 -8.53
C TRP A 915 35.54 -38.20 -7.88
N TRP A 916 35.80 -39.29 -8.60
CA TRP A 916 36.78 -40.30 -8.21
C TRP A 916 37.65 -40.70 -9.41
N ALA A 917 38.93 -40.89 -9.15
CA ALA A 917 39.90 -41.39 -10.11
C ALA A 917 40.49 -42.72 -9.62
N PRO A 918 40.70 -43.72 -10.50
CA PRO A 918 41.32 -45.00 -10.14
C PRO A 918 42.75 -44.88 -9.62
N SER A 919 43.46 -43.84 -10.05
CA SER A 919 44.81 -43.52 -9.58
C SER A 919 44.97 -42.01 -9.41
N ALA A 920 45.67 -41.59 -8.36
CA ALA A 920 45.99 -40.17 -8.12
C ALA A 920 46.84 -39.56 -9.25
N SER A 921 47.55 -40.39 -10.04
CA SER A 921 48.42 -39.96 -11.13
C SER A 921 47.80 -40.10 -12.53
N SER A 922 46.57 -40.61 -12.66
CA SER A 922 45.90 -40.78 -13.96
C SER A 922 44.44 -40.41 -13.92
N LEU A 923 44.04 -39.50 -14.82
CA LEU A 923 42.65 -39.09 -15.03
C LEU A 923 41.90 -40.01 -16.01
N THR A 924 42.49 -41.15 -16.40
CA THR A 924 41.84 -42.15 -17.23
C THR A 924 40.90 -43.01 -16.37
N GLY A 925 39.65 -43.19 -16.82
CA GLY A 925 38.64 -43.95 -16.06
C GLY A 925 37.93 -43.15 -14.95
N LEU A 926 37.88 -41.82 -15.05
CA LEU A 926 37.15 -40.96 -14.11
C LEU A 926 35.68 -41.38 -13.94
N ARG A 927 35.25 -41.41 -12.68
CA ARG A 927 33.86 -41.69 -12.29
C ARG A 927 33.29 -40.50 -11.53
N LEU A 928 32.00 -40.24 -11.72
CA LEU A 928 31.22 -39.33 -10.89
C LEU A 928 30.24 -40.17 -10.08
N TYR A 929 30.17 -39.94 -8.78
CA TYR A 929 29.13 -40.50 -7.92
C TYR A 929 28.18 -39.38 -7.51
N THR A 930 26.88 -39.56 -7.75
CA THR A 930 25.86 -38.58 -7.39
C THR A 930 24.90 -39.17 -6.38
N VAL A 931 24.57 -38.40 -5.35
CA VAL A 931 23.52 -38.77 -4.39
C VAL A 931 22.17 -38.26 -4.87
N ASN A 932 21.16 -39.11 -4.74
CA ASN A 932 19.78 -38.87 -5.14
C ASN A 932 18.94 -38.66 -3.87
N GLU A 933 18.46 -37.43 -3.67
CA GLU A 933 17.78 -37.01 -2.44
C GLU A 933 16.46 -37.76 -2.22
N LEU A 934 15.65 -37.86 -3.27
CA LEU A 934 14.26 -38.30 -3.17
C LEU A 934 14.16 -39.83 -3.10
N SER A 935 14.99 -40.54 -3.87
CA SER A 935 15.00 -42.00 -3.88
C SER A 935 15.91 -42.64 -2.83
N ASN A 936 16.70 -41.85 -2.07
CA ASN A 936 17.70 -42.35 -1.12
C ASN A 936 18.66 -43.37 -1.77
N THR A 937 19.23 -42.97 -2.91
CA THR A 937 20.16 -43.80 -3.69
C THR A 937 21.45 -43.04 -4.02
N VAL A 938 22.49 -43.78 -4.41
CA VAL A 938 23.72 -43.26 -5.00
C VAL A 938 23.88 -43.84 -6.40
N SER A 939 24.13 -42.98 -7.38
CA SER A 939 24.34 -43.35 -8.78
C SER A 939 25.80 -43.18 -9.19
N ALA A 940 26.36 -44.20 -9.83
CA ALA A 940 27.70 -44.19 -10.40
C ALA A 940 27.65 -43.89 -11.90
N TRP A 941 28.54 -43.02 -12.35
CA TRP A 941 28.60 -42.54 -13.73
C TRP A 941 30.01 -42.70 -14.30
N THR A 942 30.10 -43.19 -15.53
CA THR A 942 31.31 -43.19 -16.34
C THR A 942 31.44 -41.86 -17.07
N ALA A 943 32.56 -41.17 -16.89
CA ALA A 943 32.88 -40.00 -17.71
C ALA A 943 33.66 -40.43 -18.96
N SER A 944 33.15 -40.04 -20.13
CA SER A 944 33.87 -40.13 -21.41
C SER A 944 34.16 -38.74 -21.94
N TYR A 945 35.39 -38.54 -22.42
CA TYR A 945 35.89 -37.29 -22.99
C TYR A 945 36.21 -37.51 -24.46
N PRO A 946 35.26 -37.30 -25.40
CA PRO A 946 35.57 -37.43 -26.81
C PRO A 946 36.39 -36.21 -27.25
N ASN A 947 37.47 -36.41 -28.01
CA ASN A 947 38.42 -35.36 -28.43
C ASN A 947 37.68 -34.12 -28.98
N ASN A 948 37.92 -32.94 -28.38
CA ASN A 948 37.29 -31.66 -28.73
C ASN A 948 35.75 -31.61 -28.64
N SER A 949 35.11 -32.43 -27.81
CA SER A 949 33.66 -32.43 -27.63
C SER A 949 33.22 -32.44 -26.16
N CYS A 950 31.94 -32.22 -25.90
CA CYS A 950 31.35 -32.17 -24.58
C CYS A 950 31.52 -33.48 -23.78
N LEU A 951 31.70 -33.35 -22.46
CA LEU A 951 31.68 -34.47 -21.52
C LEU A 951 30.38 -35.27 -21.65
N THR A 952 30.50 -36.59 -21.75
CA THR A 952 29.35 -37.52 -21.73
C THR A 952 29.39 -38.37 -20.46
N LEU A 953 28.29 -38.40 -19.72
CA LEU A 953 28.13 -39.23 -18.53
C LEU A 953 27.20 -40.41 -18.81
N THR A 954 27.70 -41.64 -18.62
CA THR A 954 26.92 -42.86 -18.77
C THR A 954 26.72 -43.52 -17.41
N LYS A 955 25.46 -43.65 -16.97
CA LYS A 955 25.11 -44.30 -15.70
C LYS A 955 25.46 -45.79 -15.75
N THR A 956 26.19 -46.29 -14.76
CA THR A 956 26.59 -47.70 -14.68
C THR A 956 25.82 -48.46 -13.60
N GLN A 957 25.51 -47.81 -12.49
CA GLN A 957 24.92 -48.44 -11.33
C GLN A 957 24.14 -47.41 -10.51
N THR A 958 23.05 -47.85 -9.86
CA THR A 958 22.35 -47.10 -8.82
C THR A 958 22.12 -48.05 -7.64
N LEU A 959 22.50 -47.64 -6.42
CA LEU A 959 22.36 -48.43 -5.19
C LEU A 959 21.62 -47.64 -4.11
N SER A 960 20.90 -48.32 -3.22
CA SER A 960 20.27 -47.69 -2.05
C SER A 960 21.30 -47.28 -1.00
N THR A 961 21.02 -46.21 -0.25
CA THR A 961 21.73 -45.79 0.97
C THR A 961 21.44 -46.64 2.19
N TYR A 962 20.59 -47.66 2.04
CA TYR A 962 20.25 -48.62 3.08
C TYR A 962 20.72 -50.04 2.69
N PRO A 963 20.90 -50.94 3.68
CA PRO A 963 21.20 -52.34 3.43
C PRO A 963 20.21 -53.00 2.47
N SER A 964 20.68 -54.00 1.73
CA SER A 964 19.84 -54.74 0.77
C SER A 964 18.57 -55.30 1.44
N GLY A 965 17.40 -55.01 0.85
CA GLY A 965 16.11 -55.43 1.37
C GLY A 965 15.48 -54.52 2.42
N GLN A 966 16.17 -53.46 2.86
CA GLN A 966 15.61 -52.44 3.75
C GLN A 966 15.15 -51.23 2.95
N ALA A 967 13.87 -50.87 3.12
CA ALA A 967 13.33 -49.64 2.55
C ALA A 967 13.69 -48.44 3.45
N PRO A 968 13.89 -47.24 2.87
CA PRO A 968 14.04 -46.02 3.66
C PRO A 968 12.78 -45.79 4.54
N PRO A 969 12.94 -45.24 5.75
CA PRO A 969 11.81 -44.86 6.59
C PRO A 969 10.85 -43.93 5.85
N ASN A 970 9.57 -44.31 5.79
CA ASN A 970 8.54 -43.50 5.15
C ASN A 970 7.97 -42.45 6.11
N SER A 971 7.20 -41.50 5.58
CA SER A 971 6.59 -40.42 6.38
C SER A 971 5.71 -40.91 7.54
N ALA A 972 5.08 -42.08 7.42
CA ALA A 972 4.26 -42.66 8.49
C ALA A 972 5.09 -43.28 9.62
N GLN A 973 6.36 -43.57 9.38
CA GLN A 973 7.31 -44.13 10.35
C GLN A 973 8.20 -43.04 10.99
N ALA A 974 8.22 -41.83 10.43
CA ALA A 974 8.99 -40.71 10.96
C ALA A 974 8.21 -39.97 12.07
N THR A 975 8.87 -39.65 13.18
CA THR A 975 8.29 -38.92 14.33
C THR A 975 7.78 -37.51 13.99
N ASN A 976 8.11 -36.99 12.81
CA ASN A 976 7.74 -35.67 12.31
C ASN A 976 6.93 -35.69 10.99
N GLY A 977 6.49 -36.87 10.53
CA GLY A 977 5.67 -37.00 9.32
C GLY A 977 6.43 -36.77 7.99
N LEU A 978 7.76 -36.62 8.01
CA LEU A 978 8.58 -36.38 6.81
C LEU A 978 9.41 -37.62 6.44
N PRO A 979 9.56 -37.97 5.14
CA PRO A 979 10.36 -39.12 4.74
C PRO A 979 11.87 -38.87 4.94
N ALA A 980 12.65 -39.95 5.04
CA ALA A 980 14.11 -39.87 5.01
C ALA A 980 14.61 -39.36 3.65
N LYS A 981 15.71 -38.60 3.66
CA LYS A 981 16.29 -37.98 2.45
C LYS A 981 17.81 -38.03 2.47
N ALA A 982 18.42 -38.51 1.39
CA ALA A 982 19.86 -38.42 1.26
C ALA A 982 20.31 -36.96 1.08
N ALA A 983 21.48 -36.59 1.61
CA ALA A 983 21.95 -35.20 1.67
C ALA A 983 23.23 -35.00 0.86
N GLU A 984 24.32 -35.60 1.27
CA GLU A 984 25.63 -35.28 0.71
C GLU A 984 26.43 -36.55 0.43
N VAL A 985 27.35 -36.46 -0.53
CA VAL A 985 28.26 -37.54 -0.91
C VAL A 985 29.69 -37.04 -0.94
N HIS A 986 30.59 -37.82 -0.35
CA HIS A 986 32.04 -37.58 -0.38
C HIS A 986 32.79 -38.85 -0.74
N VAL A 987 33.97 -38.69 -1.33
CA VAL A 987 34.85 -39.80 -1.71
C VAL A 987 36.20 -39.61 -1.05
N SER A 988 36.71 -40.67 -0.40
CA SER A 988 38.05 -40.68 0.19
C SER A 988 38.73 -42.03 -0.05
N GLY A 989 39.80 -42.01 -0.84
CA GLY A 989 40.45 -43.23 -1.33
C GLY A 989 39.50 -44.03 -2.23
N ASN A 990 39.32 -45.32 -1.93
CA ASN A 990 38.41 -46.22 -2.67
C ASN A 990 37.06 -46.39 -1.96
N PHE A 991 36.57 -45.35 -1.28
CA PHE A 991 35.32 -45.41 -0.52
C PHE A 991 34.44 -44.20 -0.76
N VAL A 992 33.12 -44.43 -0.84
CA VAL A 992 32.07 -43.41 -0.95
C VAL A 992 31.27 -43.36 0.34
N TYR A 993 30.98 -42.16 0.81
CA TYR A 993 30.20 -41.88 2.01
C TYR A 993 28.97 -41.07 1.63
N VAL A 994 27.81 -41.43 2.17
CA VAL A 994 26.54 -40.73 1.89
C VAL A 994 25.79 -40.48 3.19
N ALA A 995 25.41 -39.22 3.46
CA ALA A 995 24.61 -38.88 4.63
C ALA A 995 23.11 -39.01 4.35
N ASN A 996 22.36 -39.61 5.27
CA ASN A 996 20.89 -39.69 5.24
C ASN A 996 20.32 -38.76 6.32
N ARG A 997 19.25 -38.03 5.99
CA ARG A 997 18.55 -37.13 6.91
C ARG A 997 17.21 -37.71 7.32
N ASN A 998 16.84 -37.46 8.57
CA ASN A 998 15.55 -37.80 9.14
C ASN A 998 15.20 -39.30 9.04
N ASP A 999 16.21 -40.16 9.07
CA ASP A 999 16.01 -41.60 9.04
C ASP A 999 15.92 -42.19 10.45
N GLN A 1000 16.49 -41.52 11.46
CA GLN A 1000 16.38 -41.89 12.88
C GLN A 1000 16.76 -43.36 13.16
N THR A 1001 17.58 -43.95 12.29
CA THR A 1001 17.90 -45.38 12.28
C THR A 1001 18.55 -45.84 13.59
N PHE A 1002 19.22 -44.93 14.30
CA PHE A 1002 19.92 -45.20 15.57
C PHE A 1002 19.21 -44.63 16.79
N GLY A 1003 17.95 -44.19 16.66
CA GLY A 1003 17.13 -43.63 17.73
C GLY A 1003 16.65 -42.21 17.44
N SER A 1004 15.90 -41.63 18.39
CA SER A 1004 15.39 -40.26 18.27
C SER A 1004 16.54 -39.28 18.05
N GLN A 1005 16.43 -38.45 17.01
CA GLN A 1005 17.41 -37.42 16.63
C GLN A 1005 18.82 -37.96 16.30
N GLN A 1006 18.92 -39.21 15.83
CA GLN A 1006 20.20 -39.83 15.44
C GLN A 1006 20.08 -40.47 14.06
N ASP A 1007 20.64 -39.76 13.07
CA ASP A 1007 20.56 -40.17 11.67
C ASP A 1007 21.80 -40.95 11.21
N SER A 1008 21.80 -41.50 9.98
CA SER A 1008 22.85 -42.38 9.47
C SER A 1008 23.78 -41.81 8.39
N ILE A 1009 24.98 -42.39 8.30
CA ILE A 1009 25.90 -42.26 7.15
C ILE A 1009 26.17 -43.65 6.57
N ALA A 1010 25.91 -43.80 5.27
CA ALA A 1010 26.16 -45.01 4.50
C ALA A 1010 27.57 -45.01 3.90
N THR A 1011 28.23 -46.17 3.91
CA THR A 1011 29.59 -46.36 3.40
C THR A 1011 29.60 -47.43 2.31
N TYR A 1012 30.35 -47.18 1.22
CA TYR A 1012 30.53 -48.10 0.10
C TYR A 1012 32.01 -48.25 -0.26
N SER A 1013 32.44 -49.45 -0.66
CA SER A 1013 33.72 -49.64 -1.35
C SER A 1013 33.56 -49.44 -2.85
N ILE A 1014 34.59 -48.87 -3.47
CA ILE A 1014 34.73 -48.73 -4.91
C ILE A 1014 35.65 -49.85 -5.42
N ASN A 1015 35.20 -50.60 -6.41
CA ASN A 1015 36.07 -51.53 -7.13
C ASN A 1015 37.01 -50.73 -8.06
N PRO A 1016 38.35 -50.78 -7.89
CA PRO A 1016 39.27 -49.92 -8.63
C PRO A 1016 39.27 -50.15 -10.15
N SER A 1017 38.96 -51.36 -10.60
CA SER A 1017 38.97 -51.71 -12.04
C SER A 1017 37.69 -51.31 -12.76
N THR A 1018 36.54 -51.39 -12.09
CA THR A 1018 35.22 -51.18 -12.71
C THR A 1018 34.56 -49.88 -12.28
N GLY A 1019 34.93 -49.31 -11.12
CA GLY A 1019 34.21 -48.20 -10.49
C GLY A 1019 32.85 -48.59 -9.92
N ALA A 1020 32.55 -49.89 -9.80
CA ALA A 1020 31.31 -50.37 -9.19
C ALA A 1020 31.35 -50.17 -7.67
N LEU A 1021 30.20 -49.80 -7.11
CA LEU A 1021 29.98 -49.64 -5.68
C LEU A 1021 29.51 -50.95 -5.06
N THR A 1022 30.01 -51.24 -3.86
CA THR A 1022 29.49 -52.30 -2.98
C THR A 1022 29.21 -51.70 -1.61
N PHE A 1023 27.99 -51.87 -1.11
CA PHE A 1023 27.58 -51.40 0.22
C PHE A 1023 28.39 -52.11 1.32
N ILE A 1024 28.87 -51.35 2.31
CA ILE A 1024 29.63 -51.87 3.46
C ILE A 1024 28.76 -51.81 4.72
N GLU A 1025 28.37 -50.61 5.15
CA GLU A 1025 27.68 -50.39 6.41
C GLU A 1025 26.92 -49.05 6.42
N ILE A 1026 25.98 -48.92 7.35
CA ILE A 1026 25.48 -47.63 7.84
C ILE A 1026 25.97 -47.45 9.28
N VAL A 1027 26.36 -46.23 9.63
CA VAL A 1027 26.79 -45.85 10.98
C VAL A 1027 26.01 -44.65 11.49
N ASN A 1028 26.06 -44.41 12.79
CA ASN A 1028 25.46 -43.24 13.42
C ASN A 1028 26.23 -41.97 13.06
N ALA A 1029 25.53 -40.96 12.54
CA ALA A 1029 26.07 -39.64 12.23
C ALA A 1029 26.40 -38.82 13.50
N HIS A 1030 25.88 -39.25 14.66
CA HIS A 1030 25.92 -38.54 15.94
C HIS A 1030 25.38 -37.11 15.85
N GLY A 1031 24.39 -36.90 14.99
CA GLY A 1031 23.68 -35.65 14.79
C GLY A 1031 22.34 -35.88 14.09
N TRP A 1032 21.45 -34.89 14.20
CA TRP A 1032 20.13 -34.91 13.57
C TRP A 1032 20.11 -33.99 12.36
N TYR A 1033 19.60 -34.50 11.24
CA TYR A 1033 19.71 -33.90 9.91
C TYR A 1033 21.17 -33.63 9.52
N PRO A 1034 22.01 -34.65 9.29
CA PRO A 1034 23.37 -34.47 8.80
C PRO A 1034 23.33 -34.00 7.35
N ARG A 1035 23.16 -32.67 7.16
CA ARG A 1035 23.03 -32.05 5.84
C ARG A 1035 24.38 -31.94 5.14
N THR A 1036 25.45 -31.78 5.92
CA THR A 1036 26.82 -31.64 5.42
C THR A 1036 27.83 -32.36 6.30
N PHE A 1037 28.88 -32.93 5.70
CA PHE A 1037 30.02 -33.48 6.41
C PHE A 1037 31.31 -33.29 5.60
N GLN A 1038 32.47 -33.42 6.24
CA GLN A 1038 33.78 -33.32 5.59
C GLN A 1038 34.73 -34.39 6.13
N ILE A 1039 35.60 -34.88 5.26
CA ILE A 1039 36.67 -35.82 5.61
C ILE A 1039 37.99 -35.05 5.60
N ASN A 1040 38.79 -35.20 6.64
CA ASN A 1040 40.05 -34.48 6.75
C ASN A 1040 41.09 -34.94 5.69
N LYS A 1041 42.16 -34.16 5.49
CA LYS A 1041 43.14 -34.42 4.41
C LYS A 1041 43.88 -35.74 4.60
N ALA A 1042 44.14 -36.13 5.86
CA ALA A 1042 44.73 -37.43 6.18
C ALA A 1042 43.75 -38.62 5.99
N GLY A 1043 42.44 -38.35 5.85
CA GLY A 1043 41.40 -39.37 5.70
C GLY A 1043 41.11 -40.17 6.96
N THR A 1044 41.61 -39.75 8.12
CA THR A 1044 41.48 -40.46 9.40
C THR A 1044 40.32 -39.97 10.25
N LEU A 1045 39.73 -38.81 9.92
CA LEU A 1045 38.67 -38.16 10.68
C LEU A 1045 37.54 -37.68 9.77
N VAL A 1046 36.31 -37.67 10.30
CA VAL A 1046 35.10 -37.15 9.63
C VAL A 1046 34.41 -36.15 10.55
N ALA A 1047 34.21 -34.91 10.11
CA ALA A 1047 33.32 -33.97 10.79
C ALA A 1047 31.94 -34.01 10.18
N VAL A 1048 30.93 -34.22 11.01
CA VAL A 1048 29.53 -34.31 10.63
C VAL A 1048 28.78 -33.15 11.26
N GLY A 1049 28.11 -32.33 10.45
CA GLY A 1049 27.28 -31.23 10.93
C GLY A 1049 25.81 -31.64 11.01
N GLY A 1050 25.28 -31.74 12.23
CA GLY A 1050 23.86 -31.93 12.46
C GLY A 1050 23.12 -30.60 12.34
N GLN A 1051 22.29 -30.45 11.29
CA GLN A 1051 21.59 -29.20 11.01
C GLN A 1051 20.63 -28.84 12.13
N THR A 1052 19.72 -29.76 12.48
CA THR A 1052 18.69 -29.50 13.49
C THR A 1052 19.24 -29.65 14.91
N SER A 1053 20.18 -30.58 15.12
CA SER A 1053 20.85 -30.69 16.42
C SER A 1053 21.88 -29.58 16.67
N SER A 1054 22.26 -28.79 15.66
CA SER A 1054 23.25 -27.70 15.75
C SER A 1054 24.58 -28.11 16.41
N ASN A 1055 25.01 -29.35 16.16
CA ASN A 1055 26.26 -29.90 16.68
C ASN A 1055 27.20 -30.31 15.54
N VAL A 1056 28.50 -30.30 15.81
CA VAL A 1056 29.56 -30.86 14.97
C VAL A 1056 30.12 -32.09 15.67
N ALA A 1057 29.92 -33.27 15.10
CA ALA A 1057 30.46 -34.53 15.59
C ALA A 1057 31.73 -34.92 14.83
N ILE A 1058 32.80 -35.29 15.53
CA ILE A 1058 34.07 -35.75 14.97
C ILE A 1058 34.16 -37.26 15.17
N LEU A 1059 34.21 -38.00 14.07
CA LEU A 1059 34.26 -39.46 14.04
C LEU A 1059 35.63 -39.92 13.56
N SER A 1060 36.13 -41.02 14.14
CA SER A 1060 37.33 -41.70 13.63
C SER A 1060 37.03 -42.44 12.33
N ARG A 1061 38.01 -42.58 11.44
CA ARG A 1061 37.90 -43.34 10.19
C ARG A 1061 39.12 -44.23 9.99
N ASN A 1062 38.87 -45.50 9.70
CA ASN A 1062 39.93 -46.43 9.32
C ASN A 1062 40.19 -46.31 7.82
N VAL A 1063 41.34 -45.75 7.44
CA VAL A 1063 41.73 -45.51 6.03
C VAL A 1063 41.81 -46.77 5.17
N THR A 1064 42.10 -47.93 5.76
CA THR A 1064 42.28 -49.20 5.02
C THR A 1064 40.95 -49.89 4.72
N SER A 1065 40.07 -49.96 5.73
CA SER A 1065 38.76 -50.61 5.60
C SER A 1065 37.65 -49.66 5.12
N GLY A 1066 37.89 -48.35 5.20
CA GLY A 1066 36.91 -47.31 4.92
C GLY A 1066 35.83 -47.16 5.99
N ARG A 1067 35.85 -47.97 7.05
CA ARG A 1067 34.83 -47.94 8.09
C ARG A 1067 34.93 -46.71 8.98
N ILE A 1068 33.78 -46.20 9.38
CA ILE A 1068 33.68 -45.09 10.34
C ILE A 1068 33.63 -45.69 11.74
N GLY A 1069 34.56 -45.27 12.60
CA GLY A 1069 34.68 -45.70 13.98
C GLY A 1069 33.83 -44.87 14.94
N GLY A 1070 34.17 -44.93 16.22
CA GLY A 1070 33.43 -44.23 17.27
C GLY A 1070 33.56 -42.71 17.24
N LEU A 1071 32.62 -42.05 17.93
CA LEU A 1071 32.63 -40.63 18.24
C LEU A 1071 33.86 -40.26 19.08
N LEU A 1072 34.66 -39.31 18.61
CA LEU A 1072 35.83 -38.77 19.32
C LEU A 1072 35.49 -37.49 20.06
N ALA A 1073 34.69 -36.61 19.46
CA ALA A 1073 34.25 -35.36 20.05
C ALA A 1073 32.92 -34.93 19.45
N SER A 1074 32.10 -34.20 20.22
CA SER A 1074 30.91 -33.52 19.72
C SER A 1074 30.84 -32.15 20.33
N LEU A 1075 30.71 -31.12 19.50
CA LEU A 1075 30.63 -29.73 19.92
C LEU A 1075 29.27 -29.15 19.53
N GLN A 1076 28.55 -28.60 20.50
CA GLN A 1076 27.37 -27.79 20.24
C GLN A 1076 27.82 -26.40 19.77
N VAL A 1077 27.46 -26.00 18.56
CA VAL A 1077 27.91 -24.73 17.97
C VAL A 1077 26.84 -23.64 17.95
N ALA A 1078 25.55 -24.02 18.12
CA ALA A 1078 24.44 -23.09 18.19
C ALA A 1078 23.24 -23.70 18.94
N SER A 1079 22.16 -22.94 19.09
CA SER A 1079 20.87 -23.44 19.58
C SER A 1079 20.31 -24.51 18.64
N THR A 1080 19.67 -25.55 19.18
CA THR A 1080 19.00 -26.59 18.39
C THR A 1080 17.89 -25.99 17.54
N GLY A 1081 17.79 -26.43 16.29
CA GLY A 1081 16.72 -26.09 15.37
C GLY A 1081 15.38 -26.70 15.75
N SER A 1082 14.34 -26.26 15.06
CA SER A 1082 12.97 -26.79 15.19
C SER A 1082 12.80 -28.06 14.36
N ASN A 1083 12.01 -29.00 14.88
CA ASN A 1083 11.67 -30.24 14.17
C ASN A 1083 11.05 -29.95 12.80
N GLY A 1084 11.65 -30.46 11.72
CA GLY A 1084 11.19 -30.25 10.34
C GLY A 1084 11.43 -28.85 9.76
N GLY A 1085 11.99 -27.91 10.54
CA GLY A 1085 12.19 -26.51 10.14
C GLY A 1085 13.46 -26.22 9.35
N GLU A 1086 14.28 -27.24 9.03
CA GLU A 1086 15.58 -27.13 8.34
C GLU A 1086 16.45 -25.94 8.79
N ASN A 1087 16.39 -25.57 10.07
CA ASN A 1087 17.10 -24.45 10.68
C ASN A 1087 18.22 -24.96 11.62
N GLY A 1088 19.34 -24.21 11.66
CA GLY A 1088 20.52 -24.54 12.47
C GLY A 1088 21.80 -24.59 11.63
N LEU A 1089 22.72 -25.51 11.94
CA LEU A 1089 24.02 -25.61 11.27
C LEU A 1089 23.88 -25.95 9.78
N SER A 1090 24.33 -25.05 8.89
CA SER A 1090 24.09 -25.18 7.44
C SER A 1090 25.22 -25.88 6.69
N ALA A 1091 26.47 -25.72 7.11
CA ALA A 1091 27.65 -26.27 6.46
C ALA A 1091 28.80 -26.54 7.44
N VAL A 1092 29.62 -27.54 7.11
CA VAL A 1092 30.89 -27.82 7.79
C VAL A 1092 32.01 -27.77 6.75
N ILE A 1093 33.07 -27.04 7.06
CA ILE A 1093 34.29 -26.96 6.25
C ILE A 1093 35.45 -27.40 7.15
N TRP A 1094 36.30 -28.31 6.63
CA TRP A 1094 37.50 -28.77 7.31
C TRP A 1094 38.72 -28.31 6.50
N ASP A 1095 39.54 -27.45 7.08
CA ASP A 1095 40.80 -26.96 6.50
C ASP A 1095 41.97 -27.35 7.43
N GLU A 1096 43.00 -27.98 6.88
CA GLU A 1096 44.20 -28.50 7.59
C GLU A 1096 45.50 -27.92 7.05
#